data_AF-A0A285BEY8-F1
#
_entry.id   AF-A0A285BEY8-F1
#
_cell.length_a   1.000
_cell.length_b   1.000
_cell.length_c   1.000
_cell.angle_alpha   90.00
_cell.angle_beta   90.00
_cell.angle_gamma   90.00
#
_symmetry.space_group_name_H-M   'P 1'
#
loop_
_entity.id
_entity.type
_entity.pdbx_description
1 polymer ?
#
loop_
_entity_poly.entity_id
_entity_poly.type
_entity_poly.pdbx_seq_one_letter_code
_entity_poly.pdbx_strand_id
1 'polypeptide(L)'
;MKNLKKLIAVVLTFTLVFSAMAVGFAGTFSDVNSSAPYASAVDRLQSLGLVSGMPNGTYNPDGAVTRAQMIAFVNAAKGLQDAAKVAAGPTKFSDVPANYWASGDINIANPDGYPDGTFKPDNTVTYPEALALLLRALGVTENLSWPYGVIAKAADIGLTDGVTLSANATINRGQMAVLVNNALDLPLYTYNSDGVLTEKKDSNGNVIKLISKVATPTEYIVLATADQTSNVAAGNVKLHDVAANKDVVKSAGSLDFTKYVGKDVNVYYTSSGVPVLVEENTNNVKEYSDATINTTSGEVYDASTTPPTDTNVSVKSLPILYNGYLTSLTALSKVSSLPSSFDVKLIDNNNDGKYEYAVVTGYNYDPMFVTANVTDSAKYLPTDNGNYTLVKDDGTAYHYTVVGDAAKLSDIKANDVVYYGKQYDADGNQVGIYLNVVRKTVSGKVTATYTDTNNYITVAGKDYKNLTGKTFSAGDEITFALDKDGNAFRYISGSITTSSNYGIVLNSAFDTSKLIAKIELLTADGKDTVYTWDTSNTAAVQDDITKGTLVKFDINSDKTVVSNVYDSSVGDVIFRTSSFTSGKYDATSNTLQAAANSSTYYYLNSSTVVYVKDANGNYSVAKLSDVTSSDSYTVNAIAYDNYNNVKAIVFDNPAFVSSDTTTTNVFVTKQYTVSTSNGDFNRITGYVNGQSQTFDTVNDSYTTVAGSVYALKVDNASGKVVSVSPLTSTSVTFGKIDTVNMTLDVTGGNGHYLLAPGYQIIKDNGDGTYSVKYASNLSSGTSIIIYTDSTGKVVAIKY
;
A
#
# COMPACT_ATOMS: atom_id res chain seq x y z
N MET A 1 20.50 58.25 -28.03
CA MET A 1 20.00 58.31 -26.63
C MET A 1 18.66 57.62 -26.37
N LYS A 2 17.68 57.61 -27.30
CA LYS A 2 16.36 56.94 -27.07
C LYS A 2 16.47 55.41 -26.85
N ASN A 3 17.42 54.72 -27.48
CA ASN A 3 17.58 53.27 -27.32
C ASN A 3 18.37 52.88 -26.05
N LEU A 4 19.21 53.77 -25.52
CA LEU A 4 19.94 53.54 -24.27
C LEU A 4 19.02 53.58 -23.04
N LYS A 5 17.99 54.45 -23.07
CA LYS A 5 16.96 54.51 -22.03
C LYS A 5 16.10 53.23 -21.99
N LYS A 6 15.83 52.62 -23.15
CA LYS A 6 15.13 51.33 -23.24
C LYS A 6 16.00 50.18 -22.73
N LEU A 7 17.30 50.17 -23.05
CA LEU A 7 18.23 49.16 -22.55
C LEU A 7 18.37 49.23 -21.01
N ILE A 8 18.53 50.43 -20.44
CA ILE A 8 18.61 50.63 -18.99
C ILE A 8 17.29 50.21 -18.32
N ALA A 9 16.14 50.53 -18.89
CA ALA A 9 14.84 50.12 -18.35
C ALA A 9 14.68 48.59 -18.34
N VAL A 10 15.12 47.89 -19.40
CA VAL A 10 15.08 46.42 -19.49
C VAL A 10 16.05 45.78 -18.49
N VAL A 11 17.27 46.30 -18.36
CA VAL A 11 18.24 45.79 -17.38
C VAL A 11 17.73 46.01 -15.96
N LEU A 12 17.15 47.17 -15.66
CA LEU A 12 16.60 47.49 -14.34
C LEU A 12 15.40 46.59 -13.97
N THR A 13 14.52 46.31 -14.94
CA THR A 13 13.39 45.38 -14.74
C THR A 13 13.89 43.96 -14.57
N PHE A 14 14.89 43.50 -15.32
CA PHE A 14 15.49 42.19 -15.10
C PHE A 14 16.16 42.08 -13.74
N THR A 15 16.88 43.09 -13.26
CA THR A 15 17.47 43.07 -11.90
C THR A 15 16.41 43.08 -10.79
N LEU A 16 15.30 43.82 -10.96
CA LEU A 16 14.19 43.84 -10.01
C LEU A 16 13.44 42.50 -9.97
N VAL A 17 13.20 41.90 -11.15
CA VAL A 17 12.54 40.59 -11.27
C VAL A 17 13.43 39.47 -10.70
N PHE A 18 14.74 39.50 -10.92
CA PHE A 18 15.66 38.53 -10.31
C PHE A 18 15.82 38.73 -8.79
N SER A 19 15.76 39.96 -8.28
CA SER A 19 15.76 40.21 -6.82
C SER A 19 14.44 39.82 -6.12
N ALA A 20 13.35 39.68 -6.89
CA ALA A 20 12.05 39.21 -6.40
C ALA A 20 11.90 37.68 -6.47
N MET A 21 12.87 36.96 -7.06
CA MET A 21 12.99 35.52 -6.88
C MET A 21 13.56 35.27 -5.49
N ALA A 22 12.71 35.40 -4.47
CA ALA A 22 12.95 34.73 -3.21
C ALA A 22 13.24 33.27 -3.55
N VAL A 23 14.46 32.81 -3.28
CA VAL A 23 14.79 31.39 -3.32
C VAL A 23 13.93 30.78 -2.23
N GLY A 24 12.78 30.22 -2.62
CA GLY A 24 11.82 29.65 -1.69
C GLY A 24 12.46 28.45 -1.01
N PHE A 25 12.88 28.60 0.25
CA PHE A 25 13.30 27.51 1.13
C PHE A 25 12.08 26.71 1.62
N ALA A 26 11.21 26.26 0.71
CA ALA A 26 9.95 25.61 1.08
C ALA A 26 9.51 24.52 0.08
N GLY A 27 10.45 23.90 -0.63
CA GLY A 27 10.20 22.70 -1.44
C GLY A 27 11.06 21.54 -0.96
N THR A 28 10.43 20.37 -0.78
CA THR A 28 11.15 19.10 -0.72
C THR A 28 11.88 18.90 -2.06
N PHE A 29 13.10 18.37 -2.02
CA PHE A 29 13.86 18.13 -3.24
C PHE A 29 13.18 17.04 -4.08
N SER A 30 13.01 17.29 -5.38
CA SER A 30 12.24 16.41 -6.27
C SER A 30 12.84 15.01 -6.46
N ASP A 31 14.13 14.85 -6.15
CA ASP A 31 14.91 13.61 -6.23
C ASP A 31 15.20 12.98 -4.86
N VAL A 32 14.60 13.48 -3.78
CA VAL A 32 14.68 12.86 -2.45
C VAL A 32 13.38 12.11 -2.18
N ASN A 33 13.43 10.79 -2.32
CA ASN A 33 12.30 9.92 -1.98
C ASN A 33 12.13 9.86 -0.45
N SER A 34 10.92 10.12 0.06
CA SER A 34 10.63 10.13 1.51
C SER A 34 10.89 8.80 2.22
N SER A 35 10.95 7.68 1.48
CA SER A 35 11.30 6.36 2.02
C SER A 35 12.80 6.05 1.99
N ALA A 36 13.64 6.94 1.43
CA ALA A 36 15.08 6.74 1.38
C ALA A 36 15.71 6.90 2.78
N PRO A 37 16.76 6.14 3.12
CA PRO A 37 17.36 6.15 4.46
C PRO A 37 17.98 7.50 4.84
N TYR A 38 18.31 8.36 3.86
CA TYR A 38 18.87 9.69 4.09
C TYR A 38 17.82 10.82 4.06
N ALA A 39 16.55 10.53 3.74
CA ALA A 39 15.54 11.57 3.50
C ALA A 39 15.32 12.47 4.73
N SER A 40 15.13 11.86 5.90
CA SER A 40 14.96 12.60 7.16
C SER A 40 16.17 13.47 7.52
N ALA A 41 17.38 12.98 7.26
CA ALA A 41 18.61 13.75 7.47
C ALA A 41 18.67 14.96 6.53
N VAL A 42 18.35 14.78 5.25
CA VAL A 42 18.31 15.89 4.28
C VAL A 42 17.26 16.93 4.69
N ASP A 43 16.06 16.51 5.05
CA ASP A 43 14.97 17.40 5.47
C ASP A 43 15.35 18.20 6.73
N ARG A 44 15.96 17.55 7.72
CA ARG A 44 16.44 18.21 8.95
C ARG A 44 17.55 19.22 8.66
N LEU A 45 18.55 18.85 7.86
CA LEU A 45 19.63 19.76 7.48
C LEU A 45 19.13 20.93 6.64
N GLN A 46 18.12 20.72 5.78
CA GLN A 46 17.50 21.78 4.99
C GLN A 46 16.74 22.76 5.90
N SER A 47 16.00 22.23 6.88
CA SER A 47 15.26 23.03 7.87
C SER A 47 16.19 23.91 8.70
N LEU A 48 17.34 23.37 9.09
CA LEU A 48 18.42 24.11 9.78
C LEU A 48 19.20 25.07 8.86
N GLY A 49 18.91 25.11 7.56
CA GLY A 49 19.61 25.96 6.59
C GLY A 49 21.06 25.53 6.27
N LEU A 50 21.42 24.30 6.64
CA LEU A 50 22.78 23.78 6.53
C LEU A 50 23.10 23.19 5.15
N VAL A 51 22.07 22.79 4.41
CA VAL A 51 22.20 22.30 3.05
C VAL A 51 21.31 23.08 2.10
N SER A 52 21.82 23.28 0.90
CA SER A 52 21.06 23.76 -0.25
C SER A 52 21.13 22.71 -1.36
N GLY A 53 20.05 22.61 -2.12
CA GLY A 53 20.03 21.81 -3.34
C GLY A 53 20.84 22.47 -4.45
N MET A 54 20.80 21.85 -5.61
CA MET A 54 21.36 22.32 -6.85
C MET A 54 20.44 23.38 -7.47
N PRO A 55 20.95 24.25 -8.37
CA PRO A 55 20.14 25.32 -9.00
C PRO A 55 18.90 24.84 -9.76
N ASN A 56 18.84 23.57 -10.15
CA ASN A 56 17.70 22.93 -10.81
C ASN A 56 16.63 22.41 -9.83
N GLY A 57 16.78 22.62 -8.52
CA GLY A 57 15.84 22.18 -7.49
C GLY A 57 16.04 20.75 -6.97
N THR A 58 17.11 20.05 -7.38
CA THR A 58 17.43 18.68 -6.94
C THR A 58 18.47 18.68 -5.82
N TYR A 59 18.52 17.65 -4.97
CA TYR A 59 19.57 17.48 -3.96
C TYR A 59 20.82 16.76 -4.51
N ASN A 60 20.63 15.88 -5.49
CA ASN A 60 21.58 14.92 -6.05
C ASN A 60 22.18 13.98 -4.99
N PRO A 61 21.38 13.14 -4.31
CA PRO A 61 21.85 12.31 -3.19
C PRO A 61 22.92 11.28 -3.60
N ASP A 62 22.85 10.73 -4.81
CA ASP A 62 23.81 9.73 -5.30
C ASP A 62 25.11 10.35 -5.85
N GLY A 63 25.15 11.67 -6.02
CA GLY A 63 26.34 12.38 -6.45
C GLY A 63 27.47 12.29 -5.43
N ALA A 64 28.68 12.01 -5.91
CA ALA A 64 29.88 12.02 -5.08
C ALA A 64 30.13 13.41 -4.48
N VAL A 65 30.56 13.47 -3.22
CA VAL A 65 30.91 14.73 -2.55
C VAL A 65 32.30 15.17 -2.97
N THR A 66 32.43 16.43 -3.41
CA THR A 66 33.73 17.03 -3.73
C THR A 66 34.41 17.62 -2.49
N ARG A 67 35.73 17.85 -2.57
CA ARG A 67 36.50 18.48 -1.48
C ARG A 67 35.95 19.85 -1.09
N ALA A 68 35.56 20.67 -2.07
CA ALA A 68 34.92 21.96 -1.80
C ALA A 68 33.58 21.80 -1.07
N GLN A 69 32.74 20.86 -1.50
CA GLN A 69 31.46 20.56 -0.84
C GLN A 69 31.65 20.04 0.58
N MET A 70 32.64 19.17 0.80
CA MET A 70 32.98 18.65 2.13
C MET A 70 33.31 19.78 3.11
N ILE A 71 34.12 20.76 2.70
CA ILE A 71 34.43 21.92 3.55
C ILE A 71 33.18 22.76 3.83
N ALA A 72 32.32 22.98 2.84
CA ALA A 72 31.07 23.69 3.02
C ALA A 72 30.14 22.99 4.03
N PHE A 73 30.00 21.66 3.96
CA PHE A 73 29.23 20.88 4.95
C PHE A 73 29.78 21.05 6.38
N VAL A 74 31.11 20.98 6.54
CA VAL A 74 31.76 21.11 7.85
C VAL A 74 31.57 22.52 8.42
N ASN A 75 31.76 23.55 7.60
CA ASN A 75 31.54 24.93 8.01
C ASN A 75 30.07 25.18 8.36
N ALA A 76 29.13 24.62 7.58
CA ALA A 76 27.71 24.68 7.88
C ALA A 76 27.39 24.05 9.24
N ALA A 77 27.84 22.81 9.49
CA ALA A 77 27.65 22.14 10.77
C ALA A 77 28.26 22.92 11.97
N LYS A 78 29.32 23.70 11.71
CA LYS A 78 29.96 24.57 12.71
C LYS A 78 29.34 25.97 12.82
N GLY A 79 28.30 26.29 12.06
CA GLY A 79 27.66 27.62 12.03
C GLY A 79 28.53 28.73 11.43
N LEU A 80 29.47 28.40 10.55
CA LEU A 80 30.46 29.33 9.97
C LEU A 80 30.07 29.88 8.60
N GLN A 81 28.84 29.65 8.12
CA GLN A 81 28.39 30.06 6.78
C GLN A 81 28.48 31.58 6.57
N ASP A 82 28.13 32.40 7.56
CA ASP A 82 28.21 33.86 7.42
C ASP A 82 29.66 34.35 7.44
N ALA A 83 30.52 33.73 8.24
CA ALA A 83 31.96 34.00 8.19
C ALA A 83 32.55 33.62 6.82
N ALA A 84 32.12 32.49 6.24
CA ALA A 84 32.52 32.06 4.92
C ALA A 84 32.08 33.06 3.84
N LYS A 85 30.84 33.56 3.90
CA LYS A 85 30.35 34.61 2.97
C LYS A 85 31.22 35.88 3.03
N VAL A 86 31.62 36.31 4.23
CA VAL A 86 32.49 37.48 4.41
C VAL A 86 33.92 37.22 3.93
N ALA A 87 34.42 35.98 4.07
CA ALA A 87 35.75 35.58 3.65
C ALA A 87 35.87 35.23 2.15
N ALA A 88 34.80 35.36 1.38
CA ALA A 88 34.82 35.11 -0.06
C ALA A 88 35.80 36.06 -0.77
N GLY A 89 36.62 35.51 -1.67
CA GLY A 89 37.69 36.26 -2.32
C GLY A 89 38.90 35.41 -2.66
N PRO A 90 40.06 36.03 -2.94
CA PRO A 90 41.29 35.30 -3.29
C PRO A 90 41.65 34.25 -2.23
N THR A 91 42.05 33.08 -2.68
CA THR A 91 42.54 32.00 -1.82
C THR A 91 44.06 31.85 -1.98
N LYS A 92 44.70 31.10 -1.09
CA LYS A 92 46.13 30.74 -1.22
C LYS A 92 46.40 29.69 -2.30
N PHE A 93 45.36 29.14 -2.93
CA PHE A 93 45.47 28.04 -3.90
C PHE A 93 45.32 28.54 -5.33
N SER A 94 46.22 28.10 -6.21
CA SER A 94 46.24 28.56 -7.60
C SER A 94 45.07 28.06 -8.45
N ASP A 95 44.43 26.96 -8.04
CA ASP A 95 43.30 26.31 -8.73
C ASP A 95 41.93 26.69 -8.14
N VAL A 96 41.88 27.62 -7.19
CA VAL A 96 40.63 28.15 -6.62
C VAL A 96 40.54 29.65 -6.88
N PRO A 97 39.89 30.06 -7.98
CA PRO A 97 39.66 31.46 -8.31
C PRO A 97 38.89 32.21 -7.20
N ALA A 98 39.10 33.53 -7.11
CA ALA A 98 38.45 34.37 -6.10
C ALA A 98 36.92 34.37 -6.18
N ASN A 99 36.35 34.11 -7.37
CA ASN A 99 34.91 34.00 -7.60
C ASN A 99 34.40 32.55 -7.54
N TYR A 100 35.23 31.59 -7.15
CA TYR A 100 34.78 30.21 -6.92
C TYR A 100 33.77 30.19 -5.75
N TRP A 101 32.68 29.45 -5.91
CA TRP A 101 31.54 29.47 -4.99
C TRP A 101 31.92 29.11 -3.54
N ALA A 102 32.92 28.23 -3.36
CA ALA A 102 33.41 27.80 -2.04
C ALA A 102 34.68 28.55 -1.59
N SER A 103 35.11 29.61 -2.28
CA SER A 103 36.35 30.34 -1.93
C SER A 103 36.37 30.81 -0.48
N GLY A 104 35.25 31.34 0.01
CA GLY A 104 35.08 31.77 1.39
C GLY A 104 35.14 30.61 2.40
N ASP A 105 34.48 29.50 2.09
CA ASP A 105 34.53 28.29 2.92
C ASP A 105 35.95 27.73 3.04
N ILE A 106 36.68 27.72 1.92
CA ILE A 106 38.08 27.29 1.85
C ILE A 106 38.99 28.24 2.65
N ASN A 107 38.75 29.55 2.58
CA ASN A 107 39.50 30.54 3.36
C ASN A 107 39.26 30.40 4.88
N ILE A 108 38.02 30.15 5.30
CA ILE A 108 37.67 29.90 6.70
C ILE A 108 38.30 28.60 7.22
N ALA A 109 38.26 27.54 6.42
CA ALA A 109 38.84 26.25 6.81
C ALA A 109 40.37 26.25 6.76
N ASN A 110 40.98 27.10 5.93
CA ASN A 110 42.42 27.23 5.71
C ASN A 110 43.18 25.88 5.62
N PRO A 111 42.80 24.96 4.71
CA PRO A 111 43.42 23.64 4.62
C PRO A 111 44.89 23.71 4.15
N ASP A 112 45.69 22.67 4.34
CA ASP A 112 47.13 22.69 3.97
C ASP A 112 47.40 22.53 2.45
N GLY A 113 46.39 22.13 1.66
CA GLY A 113 46.53 21.94 0.21
C GLY A 113 47.52 20.85 -0.20
N TYR A 114 47.93 20.88 -1.46
CA TYR A 114 48.93 19.98 -2.04
C TYR A 114 50.29 20.69 -2.20
N PRO A 115 51.40 19.95 -2.28
CA PRO A 115 52.73 20.52 -2.47
C PRO A 115 52.90 21.37 -3.74
N ASP A 116 52.02 21.20 -4.73
CA ASP A 116 51.96 21.97 -5.97
C ASP A 116 51.23 23.32 -5.83
N GLY A 117 50.77 23.67 -4.63
CA GLY A 117 50.03 24.91 -4.35
C GLY A 117 48.54 24.83 -4.71
N THR A 118 48.01 23.65 -5.03
CA THR A 118 46.59 23.44 -5.38
C THR A 118 45.76 22.93 -4.20
N PHE A 119 44.43 23.05 -4.29
CA PHE A 119 43.47 22.48 -3.35
C PHE A 119 42.70 21.27 -3.92
N LYS A 120 42.57 21.21 -5.26
CA LYS A 120 41.79 20.25 -6.05
C LYS A 120 40.32 20.22 -5.62
N PRO A 121 39.58 21.34 -5.75
CA PRO A 121 38.25 21.51 -5.16
C PRO A 121 37.22 20.49 -5.65
N ASP A 122 37.35 20.02 -6.90
CA ASP A 122 36.39 19.12 -7.54
C ASP A 122 36.74 17.63 -7.39
N ASN A 123 37.88 17.29 -6.76
CA ASN A 123 38.19 15.90 -6.44
C ASN A 123 37.18 15.35 -5.43
N THR A 124 36.81 14.09 -5.60
CA THR A 124 35.89 13.41 -4.68
C THR A 124 36.56 13.07 -3.36
N VAL A 125 35.75 12.94 -2.31
CA VAL A 125 36.19 12.65 -0.94
C VAL A 125 35.85 11.21 -0.58
N THR A 126 36.78 10.52 0.06
CA THR A 126 36.59 9.18 0.60
C THR A 126 35.86 9.19 1.94
N TYR A 127 35.20 8.09 2.27
CA TYR A 127 34.48 7.93 3.53
C TYR A 127 35.34 8.25 4.77
N PRO A 128 36.59 7.74 4.93
CA PRO A 128 37.42 8.10 6.08
C PRO A 128 37.86 9.57 6.10
N GLU A 129 38.03 10.21 4.94
CA GLU A 129 38.35 11.65 4.89
C GLU A 129 37.18 12.49 5.40
N ALA A 130 35.95 12.12 5.04
CA ALA A 130 34.74 12.77 5.54
C ALA A 130 34.61 12.63 7.06
N LEU A 131 34.79 11.41 7.58
CA LEU A 131 34.78 11.14 9.02
C LEU A 131 35.86 11.91 9.76
N ALA A 132 37.09 11.97 9.24
CA ALA A 132 38.18 12.68 9.89
C ALA A 132 37.92 14.18 10.03
N LEU A 133 37.23 14.80 9.07
CA LEU A 133 36.87 16.22 9.15
C LEU A 133 35.70 16.47 10.11
N LEU A 134 34.69 15.60 10.13
CA LEU A 134 33.58 15.69 11.08
C LEU A 134 34.04 15.44 12.53
N LEU A 135 34.94 14.48 12.76
CA LEU A 135 35.58 14.27 14.06
C LEU A 135 36.32 15.53 14.52
N ARG A 136 37.08 16.19 13.64
CA ARG A 136 37.73 17.48 13.96
C ARG A 136 36.71 18.58 14.23
N ALA A 137 35.58 18.61 13.52
CA ALA A 137 34.49 19.55 13.79
C ALA A 137 33.88 19.36 15.18
N LEU A 138 33.82 18.10 15.64
CA LEU A 138 33.41 17.71 17.00
C LEU A 138 34.49 18.00 18.06
N GLY A 139 35.71 18.41 17.67
CA GLY A 139 36.81 18.69 18.61
C GLY A 139 37.73 17.50 18.88
N VAL A 140 37.52 16.36 18.21
CA VAL A 140 38.42 15.21 18.25
C VAL A 140 39.66 15.53 17.41
N THR A 141 40.77 15.86 18.07
CA THR A 141 42.02 16.31 17.41
C THR A 141 43.19 15.34 17.63
N GLU A 142 42.93 14.18 18.21
CA GLU A 142 43.90 13.11 18.39
C GLU A 142 44.41 12.57 17.05
N ASN A 143 45.66 12.10 17.06
CA ASN A 143 46.29 11.53 15.88
C ASN A 143 45.84 10.07 15.69
N LEU A 144 44.75 9.88 14.95
CA LEU A 144 44.17 8.57 14.67
C LEU A 144 44.91 7.85 13.53
N SER A 145 45.04 6.52 13.64
CA SER A 145 45.66 5.71 12.59
C SER A 145 44.83 5.70 11.30
N TRP A 146 45.47 5.96 10.17
CA TRP A 146 44.80 6.03 8.87
C TRP A 146 44.67 4.65 8.20
N PRO A 147 43.53 4.31 7.57
CA PRO A 147 42.20 4.91 7.71
C PRO A 147 41.37 4.30 8.85
N TYR A 148 41.77 3.14 9.38
CA TYR A 148 40.93 2.32 10.25
C TYR A 148 40.71 2.90 11.66
N GLY A 149 41.70 3.60 12.22
CA GLY A 149 41.54 4.28 13.51
C GLY A 149 40.52 5.41 13.45
N VAL A 150 40.44 6.12 12.32
CA VAL A 150 39.42 7.14 12.07
C VAL A 150 38.03 6.51 12.02
N ILE A 151 37.86 5.44 11.24
CA ILE A 151 36.58 4.72 11.13
C ILE A 151 36.15 4.18 12.50
N ALA A 152 37.07 3.53 13.21
CA ALA A 152 36.79 2.95 14.53
C ALA A 152 36.36 4.03 15.53
N LYS A 153 37.06 5.18 15.56
CA LYS A 153 36.69 6.27 16.47
C LYS A 153 35.36 6.90 16.11
N ALA A 154 35.08 7.09 14.82
CA ALA A 154 33.79 7.60 14.36
C ALA A 154 32.65 6.65 14.73
N ALA A 155 32.84 5.34 14.60
CA ALA A 155 31.85 4.35 15.00
C ALA A 155 31.66 4.30 16.52
N ASP A 156 32.74 4.37 17.31
CA ASP A 156 32.73 4.39 18.78
C ASP A 156 31.83 5.50 19.36
N ILE A 157 31.83 6.67 18.71
CA ILE A 157 31.01 7.81 19.14
C ILE A 157 29.65 7.90 18.43
N GLY A 158 29.28 6.93 17.58
CA GLY A 158 28.00 6.93 16.85
C GLY A 158 27.93 7.83 15.61
N LEU A 159 29.05 8.39 15.15
CA LEU A 159 29.06 9.25 13.95
C LEU A 159 28.63 8.48 12.69
N THR A 160 28.92 7.18 12.62
CA THR A 160 28.67 6.33 11.44
C THR A 160 27.30 5.68 11.42
N ASP A 161 26.41 5.98 12.37
CA ASP A 161 25.10 5.34 12.46
C ASP A 161 24.29 5.49 11.16
N GLY A 162 23.80 4.38 10.63
CA GLY A 162 23.09 4.34 9.34
C GLY A 162 23.96 4.43 8.08
N VAL A 163 25.30 4.56 8.19
CA VAL A 163 26.23 4.62 7.04
C VAL A 163 27.41 3.68 7.24
N THR A 164 27.44 2.57 6.51
CA THR A 164 28.55 1.61 6.51
C THR A 164 29.19 1.52 5.14
N LEU A 165 30.47 1.92 5.03
CA LEU A 165 31.23 1.93 3.78
C LEU A 165 32.65 1.38 3.96
N SER A 166 33.26 0.91 2.86
CA SER A 166 34.65 0.48 2.87
C SER A 166 35.61 1.67 2.97
N ALA A 167 36.84 1.41 3.45
CA ALA A 167 37.85 2.46 3.68
C ALA A 167 38.27 3.23 2.41
N ASN A 168 38.04 2.67 1.21
CA ASN A 168 38.36 3.33 -0.06
C ASN A 168 37.12 3.85 -0.80
N ALA A 169 35.93 3.67 -0.22
CA ALA A 169 34.69 4.13 -0.86
C ALA A 169 34.65 5.66 -0.90
N THR A 170 34.24 6.21 -2.04
CA THR A 170 33.81 7.60 -2.15
C THR A 170 32.47 7.77 -1.45
N ILE A 171 32.29 8.87 -0.74
CA ILE A 171 31.02 9.20 -0.09
C ILE A 171 30.12 9.99 -1.04
N ASN A 172 28.83 9.65 -1.08
CA ASN A 172 27.82 10.41 -1.81
C ASN A 172 27.10 11.44 -0.90
N ARG A 173 26.35 12.36 -1.49
CA ARG A 173 25.70 13.46 -0.78
C ARG A 173 24.63 12.99 0.21
N GLY A 174 23.88 11.93 -0.11
CA GLY A 174 22.90 11.34 0.80
C GLY A 174 23.55 10.75 2.05
N GLN A 175 24.64 9.99 1.90
CA GLN A 175 25.43 9.46 3.01
C GLN A 175 26.07 10.57 3.83
N MET A 176 26.58 11.62 3.17
CA MET A 176 27.15 12.77 3.85
C MET A 176 26.10 13.53 4.67
N ALA A 177 24.86 13.66 4.17
CA ALA A 177 23.76 14.24 4.93
C ALA A 177 23.51 13.48 6.23
N VAL A 178 23.49 12.14 6.19
CA VAL A 178 23.33 11.31 7.38
C VAL A 178 24.48 11.54 8.36
N LEU A 179 25.74 11.54 7.90
CA LEU A 179 26.89 11.76 8.79
C LEU A 179 26.88 13.15 9.43
N VAL A 180 26.54 14.20 8.68
CA VAL A 180 26.42 15.56 9.23
C VAL A 180 25.28 15.62 10.23
N ASN A 181 24.13 15.02 9.91
CA ASN A 181 22.99 14.95 10.81
C ASN A 181 23.36 14.26 12.13
N ASN A 182 24.04 13.11 12.08
CA ASN A 182 24.52 12.43 13.27
C ASN A 182 25.47 13.34 14.05
N ALA A 183 26.44 13.97 13.37
CA ALA A 183 27.40 14.86 14.01
C ALA A 183 26.73 16.01 14.78
N LEU A 184 25.60 16.57 14.30
CA LEU A 184 24.87 17.62 15.00
C LEU A 184 24.38 17.19 16.38
N ASP A 185 23.98 15.92 16.54
CA ASP A 185 23.46 15.38 17.79
C ASP A 185 24.56 14.87 18.74
N LEU A 186 25.80 14.76 18.26
CA LEU A 186 26.94 14.33 19.05
C LEU A 186 27.49 15.45 19.95
N PRO A 187 28.06 15.10 21.11
CA PRO A 187 28.80 16.03 21.95
C PRO A 187 29.95 16.70 21.20
N LEU A 188 30.21 17.97 21.52
CA LEU A 188 31.52 18.54 21.32
C LEU A 188 32.48 17.94 22.34
N TYR A 189 33.71 17.68 21.95
CA TYR A 189 34.76 17.13 22.79
C TYR A 189 35.84 18.16 23.09
N THR A 190 36.50 17.99 24.23
CA THR A 190 37.67 18.72 24.68
C THR A 190 38.62 17.77 25.39
N TYR A 191 39.89 18.14 25.52
CA TYR A 191 40.85 17.38 26.30
C TYR A 191 40.91 17.95 27.72
N ASN A 192 40.87 17.08 28.72
CA ASN A 192 41.10 17.48 30.11
C ASN A 192 42.60 17.74 30.36
N SER A 193 42.95 18.10 31.60
CA SER A 193 44.35 18.36 32.01
C SER A 193 45.29 17.18 31.79
N ASP A 194 44.75 15.95 31.76
CA ASP A 194 45.51 14.72 31.59
C ASP A 194 45.61 14.30 30.12
N GLY A 195 45.08 15.11 29.19
CA GLY A 195 45.07 14.82 27.76
C GLY A 195 44.06 13.74 27.37
N VAL A 196 43.06 13.45 28.22
CA VAL A 196 41.97 12.52 27.93
C VAL A 196 40.83 13.27 27.25
N LEU A 197 40.31 12.70 26.16
CA LEU A 197 39.15 13.22 25.45
C LEU A 197 37.90 13.09 26.32
N THR A 198 37.21 14.21 26.54
CA THR A 198 36.00 14.31 27.37
C THR A 198 34.96 15.16 26.68
N GLU A 199 33.68 14.92 26.97
CA GLU A 199 32.58 15.75 26.48
C GLU A 199 32.67 17.16 27.06
N LYS A 200 32.46 18.15 26.20
CA LYS A 200 32.39 19.55 26.60
C LYS A 200 31.07 19.81 27.30
N LYS A 201 31.14 20.43 28.48
CA LYS A 201 29.98 20.80 29.28
C LYS A 201 29.86 22.32 29.43
N ASP A 202 28.63 22.82 29.58
CA ASP A 202 28.35 24.21 29.94
C ASP A 202 28.61 24.47 31.44
N SER A 203 28.38 25.72 31.88
CA SER A 203 28.57 26.12 33.29
C SER A 203 27.64 25.39 34.26
N ASN A 204 26.54 24.79 33.77
CA ASN A 204 25.57 24.04 34.56
C ASN A 204 25.86 22.52 34.53
N GLY A 205 26.90 22.09 33.82
CA GLY A 205 27.28 20.68 33.68
C GLY A 205 26.56 19.94 32.56
N ASN A 206 25.77 20.61 31.72
CA ASN A 206 25.07 20.00 30.59
C ASN A 206 26.02 19.80 29.41
N VAL A 207 25.91 18.67 28.72
CA VAL A 207 26.72 18.36 27.53
C VAL A 207 26.35 19.29 26.37
N ILE A 208 27.36 19.92 25.77
CA ILE A 208 27.19 20.81 24.61
C ILE A 208 27.32 19.97 23.34
N LYS A 209 26.24 19.87 22.56
CA LYS A 209 26.20 19.19 21.25
C LYS A 209 26.62 20.12 20.11
N LEU A 210 27.05 19.57 18.97
CA LEU A 210 27.47 20.38 17.81
C LEU A 210 26.34 21.27 17.27
N ILE A 211 25.08 20.80 17.29
CA ILE A 211 23.91 21.58 16.84
C ILE A 211 23.82 22.95 17.50
N SER A 212 24.33 23.11 18.73
CA SER A 212 24.34 24.37 19.46
C SER A 212 25.16 25.47 18.77
N LYS A 213 25.98 25.13 17.76
CA LYS A 213 26.71 26.08 16.92
C LYS A 213 25.84 26.71 15.84
N VAL A 214 24.72 26.07 15.51
CA VAL A 214 23.79 26.46 14.45
C VAL A 214 22.51 27.00 15.07
N ALA A 215 21.93 26.27 16.02
CA ALA A 215 20.71 26.63 16.69
C ALA A 215 20.65 26.10 18.13
N THR A 216 20.04 26.86 19.02
CA THR A 216 19.83 26.49 20.42
C THR A 216 18.38 26.05 20.65
N PRO A 217 18.13 24.86 21.22
CA PRO A 217 16.79 24.43 21.56
C PRO A 217 16.26 25.19 22.77
N THR A 218 14.97 25.52 22.72
CA THR A 218 14.18 25.92 23.89
C THR A 218 12.93 25.06 23.93
N GLU A 219 12.66 24.48 25.09
CA GLU A 219 11.51 23.63 25.32
C GLU A 219 10.23 24.45 25.51
N TYR A 220 9.18 24.09 24.77
CA TYR A 220 7.90 24.74 24.75
C TYR A 220 6.76 23.74 24.64
N ILE A 221 5.61 24.03 25.26
CA ILE A 221 4.33 23.47 24.82
C ILE A 221 3.71 24.42 23.80
N VAL A 222 3.30 23.91 22.64
CA VAL A 222 2.63 24.75 21.64
C VAL A 222 1.17 24.93 22.01
N LEU A 223 0.79 26.15 22.37
CA LEU A 223 -0.55 26.44 22.89
C LEU A 223 -1.57 26.76 21.80
N ALA A 224 -1.17 27.59 20.83
CA ALA A 224 -2.04 27.99 19.72
C ALA A 224 -1.24 28.68 18.62
N THR A 225 -1.73 28.60 17.38
CA THR A 225 -1.33 29.46 16.26
C THR A 225 -2.42 30.49 15.98
N ALA A 226 -2.18 31.40 15.03
CA ALA A 226 -3.20 32.34 14.57
C ALA A 226 -4.44 31.65 13.98
N ASP A 227 -4.27 30.42 13.48
CA ASP A 227 -5.39 29.62 13.00
C ASP A 227 -6.30 29.27 14.18
N GLN A 228 -5.74 28.99 15.35
CA GLN A 228 -6.47 28.46 16.50
C GLN A 228 -6.93 29.50 17.51
N THR A 229 -6.60 30.79 17.37
CA THR A 229 -7.19 31.82 18.23
C THR A 229 -6.95 33.22 17.69
N SER A 230 -7.97 34.07 17.78
CA SER A 230 -7.86 35.50 17.45
C SER A 230 -6.87 36.26 18.33
N ASN A 231 -6.48 35.71 19.48
CA ASN A 231 -5.50 36.30 20.38
C ASN A 231 -4.04 36.08 19.92
N VAL A 232 -3.83 35.36 18.81
CA VAL A 232 -2.51 35.17 18.19
C VAL A 232 -2.55 35.77 16.78
N ALA A 233 -1.73 36.78 16.53
CA ALA A 233 -1.65 37.40 15.19
C ALA A 233 -0.98 36.45 14.17
N ALA A 234 -1.38 36.54 12.91
CA ALA A 234 -0.79 35.76 11.81
C ALA A 234 0.75 35.88 11.79
N GLY A 235 1.43 34.75 11.61
CA GLY A 235 2.90 34.66 11.67
C GLY A 235 3.48 34.55 13.10
N ASN A 236 2.62 34.51 14.13
CA ASN A 236 3.01 34.23 15.51
C ASN A 236 2.44 32.89 16.00
N VAL A 237 3.07 32.39 17.05
CA VAL A 237 2.67 31.20 17.81
C VAL A 237 2.67 31.54 19.30
N LYS A 238 1.65 31.08 20.02
CA LYS A 238 1.59 31.12 21.48
C LYS A 238 2.18 29.82 22.02
N LEU A 239 3.13 29.95 22.94
CA LEU A 239 3.90 28.87 23.51
C LEU A 239 3.88 28.97 25.04
N HIS A 240 3.99 27.86 25.74
CA HIS A 240 4.29 27.84 27.17
C HIS A 240 5.77 27.53 27.36
N ASP A 241 6.53 28.50 27.87
CA ASP A 241 7.95 28.35 28.17
C ASP A 241 8.12 27.47 29.41
N VAL A 242 8.65 26.25 29.22
CA VAL A 242 8.74 25.24 30.27
C VAL A 242 9.71 25.69 31.36
N ALA A 243 10.89 26.16 30.98
CA ALA A 243 11.91 26.59 31.93
C ALA A 243 11.49 27.85 32.72
N ALA A 244 10.82 28.80 32.06
CA ALA A 244 10.35 30.03 32.69
C ALA A 244 8.96 29.90 33.33
N ASN A 245 8.27 28.77 33.14
CA ASN A 245 6.90 28.49 33.57
C ASN A 245 5.93 29.64 33.26
N LYS A 246 5.89 30.07 31.99
CA LYS A 246 5.04 31.19 31.56
C LYS A 246 4.64 31.10 30.08
N ASP A 247 3.46 31.63 29.77
CA ASP A 247 3.02 31.79 28.38
C ASP A 247 3.79 32.93 27.69
N VAL A 248 4.21 32.70 26.46
CA VAL A 248 4.87 33.67 25.58
C VAL A 248 4.26 33.63 24.18
N VAL A 249 4.31 34.76 23.48
CA VAL A 249 3.99 34.82 22.04
C VAL A 249 5.28 35.11 21.28
N LYS A 250 5.60 34.28 20.29
CA LYS A 250 6.83 34.36 19.49
C LYS A 250 6.47 34.37 18.01
N SER A 251 7.36 34.91 17.17
CA SER A 251 7.21 34.73 15.73
C SER A 251 7.43 33.26 15.36
N ALA A 252 6.55 32.72 14.51
CA ALA A 252 6.67 31.37 13.96
C ALA A 252 7.73 31.27 12.86
N GLY A 253 8.24 32.40 12.36
CA GLY A 253 9.16 32.43 11.22
C GLY A 253 8.50 31.82 9.98
N SER A 254 9.21 30.90 9.32
CA SER A 254 8.70 30.10 8.20
C SER A 254 8.17 28.73 8.61
N LEU A 255 8.13 28.42 9.92
CA LEU A 255 7.72 27.12 10.42
C LEU A 255 6.21 27.06 10.62
N ASP A 256 5.63 25.90 10.27
CA ASP A 256 4.24 25.59 10.56
C ASP A 256 4.13 24.90 11.94
N PHE A 257 3.61 25.66 12.90
CA PHE A 257 3.37 25.20 14.27
C PHE A 257 2.03 24.47 14.43
N THR A 258 1.14 24.50 13.43
CA THR A 258 -0.24 24.01 13.57
C THR A 258 -0.29 22.52 13.87
N LYS A 259 0.64 21.71 13.31
CA LYS A 259 0.76 20.27 13.62
C LYS A 259 1.34 19.94 15.00
N TYR A 260 1.85 20.95 15.72
CA TYR A 260 2.45 20.79 17.04
C TYR A 260 1.58 21.31 18.18
N VAL A 261 0.42 21.91 17.89
CA VAL A 261 -0.50 22.40 18.92
C VAL A 261 -0.89 21.28 19.89
N GLY A 262 -0.70 21.51 21.19
CA GLY A 262 -0.91 20.53 22.26
C GLY A 262 0.26 19.58 22.51
N LYS A 263 1.38 19.77 21.81
CA LYS A 263 2.57 18.94 21.96
C LYS A 263 3.68 19.68 22.71
N ASP A 264 4.50 18.89 23.40
CA ASP A 264 5.78 19.34 23.91
C ASP A 264 6.83 19.27 22.81
N VAL A 265 7.56 20.37 22.60
CA VAL A 265 8.53 20.50 21.54
C VAL A 265 9.78 21.25 21.98
N ASN A 266 10.92 20.85 21.41
CA ASN A 266 12.11 21.68 21.32
C ASN A 266 12.03 22.54 20.06
N VAL A 267 11.95 23.87 20.25
CA VAL A 267 12.06 24.83 19.15
C VAL A 267 13.51 25.32 19.08
N TYR A 268 14.16 25.08 17.95
CA TYR A 268 15.55 25.47 17.72
C TYR A 268 15.61 26.87 17.12
N TYR A 269 16.27 27.78 17.83
CA TYR A 269 16.47 29.16 17.40
C TYR A 269 17.91 29.39 16.95
N THR A 270 18.08 30.07 15.83
CA THR A 270 19.38 30.61 15.42
C THR A 270 19.88 31.67 16.41
N SER A 271 21.15 32.03 16.33
CA SER A 271 21.73 33.13 17.13
C SER A 271 21.01 34.47 16.94
N SER A 272 20.29 34.65 15.85
CA SER A 272 19.48 35.84 15.54
C SER A 272 18.06 35.77 16.13
N GLY A 273 17.71 34.70 16.84
CA GLY A 273 16.40 34.50 17.47
C GLY A 273 15.29 34.04 16.51
N VAL A 274 15.64 33.56 15.31
CA VAL A 274 14.69 33.04 14.33
C VAL A 274 14.52 31.52 14.53
N PRO A 275 13.29 30.99 14.67
CA PRO A 275 13.07 29.56 14.78
C PRO A 275 13.29 28.88 13.43
N VAL A 276 14.01 27.76 13.42
CA VAL A 276 14.38 27.03 12.19
C VAL A 276 14.00 25.54 12.20
N LEU A 277 13.75 24.96 13.36
CA LEU A 277 13.34 23.56 13.48
C LEU A 277 12.47 23.38 14.73
N VAL A 278 11.48 22.50 14.65
CA VAL A 278 10.67 22.04 15.79
C VAL A 278 10.76 20.52 15.86
N GLU A 279 11.24 20.01 16.98
CA GLU A 279 11.28 18.57 17.28
C GLU A 279 10.36 18.28 18.46
N GLU A 280 9.56 17.22 18.37
CA GLU A 280 8.69 16.80 19.47
C GLU A 280 9.50 16.12 20.57
N ASN A 281 9.22 16.46 21.83
CA ASN A 281 9.84 15.82 22.98
C ASN A 281 9.03 14.58 23.40
N THR A 282 9.74 13.56 23.87
CA THR A 282 9.13 12.40 24.51
C THR A 282 9.06 12.63 26.02
N ASN A 283 8.06 13.37 26.47
CA ASN A 283 7.85 13.67 27.89
C ASN A 283 7.02 12.60 28.59
N ASN A 284 7.04 12.62 29.93
CA ASN A 284 6.16 11.78 30.73
C ASN A 284 4.73 12.31 30.60
N VAL A 285 3.94 11.56 29.85
CA VAL A 285 2.55 11.86 29.62
C VAL A 285 1.71 10.85 30.37
N LYS A 286 0.69 11.34 31.08
CA LYS A 286 -0.39 10.50 31.56
C LYS A 286 -1.61 10.65 30.66
N GLU A 287 -2.04 9.56 30.06
CA GLU A 287 -3.19 9.53 29.14
C GLU A 287 -4.34 8.74 29.75
N TYR A 288 -5.54 9.29 29.59
CA TYR A 288 -6.80 8.65 29.90
C TYR A 288 -7.61 8.57 28.61
N SER A 289 -7.97 7.36 28.20
CA SER A 289 -8.96 7.14 27.15
C SER A 289 -10.33 7.01 27.79
N ASP A 290 -11.34 7.66 27.23
CA ASP A 290 -12.72 7.62 27.75
C ASP A 290 -12.85 8.09 29.21
N ALA A 291 -12.09 9.13 29.59
CA ALA A 291 -12.11 9.73 30.92
C ALA A 291 -13.39 10.54 31.16
N THR A 292 -13.76 10.69 32.44
CA THR A 292 -14.75 11.68 32.86
C THR A 292 -14.03 12.85 33.53
N ILE A 293 -14.36 14.09 33.11
CA ILE A 293 -13.93 15.31 33.79
C ILE A 293 -15.12 15.89 34.55
N ASN A 294 -15.01 15.98 35.87
CA ASN A 294 -15.97 16.76 36.65
C ASN A 294 -15.67 18.25 36.43
N THR A 295 -16.47 18.94 35.62
CA THR A 295 -16.24 20.36 35.30
C THR A 295 -16.36 21.31 36.50
N THR A 296 -16.90 20.86 37.64
CA THR A 296 -16.99 21.64 38.88
C THR A 296 -15.76 21.46 39.78
N SER A 297 -15.35 20.21 40.05
CA SER A 297 -14.16 19.93 40.88
C SER A 297 -12.85 19.99 40.08
N GLY A 298 -12.92 19.80 38.77
CA GLY A 298 -11.79 19.67 37.86
C GLY A 298 -11.05 18.34 37.97
N GLU A 299 -11.64 17.35 38.63
CA GLU A 299 -11.05 16.03 38.77
C GLU A 299 -11.29 15.19 37.52
N VAL A 300 -10.25 14.47 37.11
CA VAL A 300 -10.25 13.53 35.99
C VAL A 300 -10.22 12.11 36.54
N TYR A 301 -11.10 11.26 36.03
CA TYR A 301 -11.18 9.86 36.41
C TYR A 301 -11.26 8.96 35.18
N ASP A 302 -10.65 7.78 35.28
CA ASP A 302 -10.78 6.72 34.29
C ASP A 302 -12.17 6.08 34.38
N ALA A 303 -13.00 6.25 33.35
CA ALA A 303 -14.35 5.70 33.33
C ALA A 303 -14.39 4.19 32.99
N SER A 304 -13.27 3.61 32.56
CA SER A 304 -13.18 2.18 32.22
C SER A 304 -13.09 1.28 33.47
N THR A 305 -12.83 1.85 34.66
CA THR A 305 -12.70 1.12 35.92
C THR A 305 -13.80 1.51 36.91
N THR A 306 -14.43 0.49 37.54
CA THR A 306 -15.42 0.72 38.61
C THR A 306 -14.98 0.02 39.90
N PRO A 307 -14.68 0.74 41.00
CA PRO A 307 -14.53 2.20 41.10
C PRO A 307 -13.26 2.72 40.38
N PRO A 308 -13.16 4.03 40.08
CA PRO A 308 -12.00 4.60 39.41
C PRO A 308 -10.71 4.34 40.18
N THR A 309 -9.67 3.87 39.49
CA THR A 309 -8.37 3.53 40.11
C THR A 309 -7.46 4.74 40.31
N ASP A 310 -7.58 5.75 39.45
CA ASP A 310 -6.90 7.04 39.59
C ASP A 310 -7.83 8.06 40.26
N THR A 311 -7.57 8.38 41.52
CA THR A 311 -8.27 9.42 42.27
C THR A 311 -7.30 10.57 42.58
N ASN A 312 -7.80 11.82 42.53
CA ASN A 312 -7.07 13.09 42.82
C ASN A 312 -6.19 13.70 41.71
N VAL A 313 -6.39 13.35 40.43
CA VAL A 313 -5.73 14.06 39.32
C VAL A 313 -6.62 15.23 38.89
N SER A 314 -6.14 16.47 39.02
CA SER A 314 -6.94 17.67 38.78
C SER A 314 -6.39 18.53 37.65
N VAL A 315 -7.29 18.98 36.77
CA VAL A 315 -7.01 19.94 35.69
C VAL A 315 -7.49 21.36 36.02
N LYS A 316 -7.97 21.60 37.25
CA LYS A 316 -8.68 22.83 37.61
C LYS A 316 -7.88 24.12 37.41
N SER A 317 -6.57 24.07 37.66
CA SER A 317 -5.65 25.20 37.51
C SER A 317 -4.80 25.13 36.25
N LEU A 318 -5.00 24.12 35.40
CA LEU A 318 -4.19 23.92 34.20
C LEU A 318 -4.79 24.70 33.04
N PRO A 319 -3.97 25.27 32.16
CA PRO A 319 -4.43 25.63 30.83
C PRO A 319 -4.93 24.37 30.10
N ILE A 320 -6.07 24.47 29.43
CA ILE A 320 -6.70 23.33 28.74
C ILE A 320 -6.73 23.60 27.24
N LEU A 321 -6.21 22.65 26.46
CA LEU A 321 -6.46 22.60 25.02
C LEU A 321 -7.65 21.70 24.75
N TYR A 322 -8.84 22.29 24.60
CA TYR A 322 -10.04 21.53 24.30
C TYR A 322 -10.23 21.42 22.79
N ASN A 323 -10.17 20.20 22.24
CA ASN A 323 -10.31 19.94 20.82
C ASN A 323 -9.41 20.84 19.96
N GLY A 324 -8.16 21.07 20.38
CA GLY A 324 -7.20 21.92 19.65
C GLY A 324 -7.36 23.43 19.85
N TYR A 325 -8.27 23.89 20.72
CA TYR A 325 -8.46 25.32 21.02
C TYR A 325 -8.16 25.61 22.50
N LEU A 326 -7.39 26.68 22.75
CA LEU A 326 -6.99 27.04 24.11
C LEU A 326 -8.18 27.62 24.89
N THR A 327 -8.49 27.02 26.04
CA THR A 327 -9.61 27.38 26.91
C THR A 327 -9.27 27.14 28.39
N SER A 328 -10.27 27.18 29.27
CA SER A 328 -10.16 26.88 30.69
C SER A 328 -11.32 26.00 31.16
N LEU A 329 -11.12 25.32 32.29
CA LEU A 329 -12.20 24.52 32.89
C LEU A 329 -13.43 25.36 33.23
N THR A 330 -13.24 26.61 33.66
CA THR A 330 -14.32 27.56 33.96
C THR A 330 -15.13 27.96 32.73
N ALA A 331 -14.51 28.00 31.55
CA ALA A 331 -15.21 28.21 30.29
C ALA A 331 -16.03 26.97 29.92
N LEU A 332 -15.41 25.80 29.99
CA LEU A 332 -16.05 24.51 29.70
C LEU A 332 -17.24 24.22 30.64
N SER A 333 -17.16 24.58 31.91
CA SER A 333 -18.28 24.38 32.86
C SER A 333 -19.55 25.17 32.51
N LYS A 334 -19.47 26.18 31.62
CA LYS A 334 -20.64 26.93 31.12
C LYS A 334 -21.29 26.27 29.90
N VAL A 335 -20.63 25.28 29.29
CA VAL A 335 -21.07 24.64 28.06
C VAL A 335 -21.97 23.46 28.41
N SER A 336 -23.26 23.57 28.08
CA SER A 336 -24.27 22.54 28.35
C SER A 336 -24.22 21.32 27.41
N SER A 337 -23.41 21.38 26.35
CA SER A 337 -23.34 20.36 25.29
C SER A 337 -22.00 19.65 25.21
N LEU A 338 -21.26 19.62 26.31
CA LEU A 338 -20.04 18.81 26.41
C LEU A 338 -20.38 17.32 26.39
N PRO A 339 -19.50 16.48 25.83
CA PRO A 339 -19.69 15.04 25.87
C PRO A 339 -19.52 14.51 27.29
N SER A 340 -20.04 13.31 27.53
CA SER A 340 -19.92 12.63 28.83
C SER A 340 -18.53 12.04 29.06
N SER A 341 -17.77 11.79 27.99
CA SER A 341 -16.43 11.24 28.07
C SER A 341 -15.45 11.96 27.14
N PHE A 342 -14.17 11.90 27.51
CA PHE A 342 -13.08 12.65 26.92
C PHE A 342 -11.80 11.82 26.86
N ASP A 343 -11.00 12.01 25.84
CA ASP A 343 -9.60 11.62 25.88
C ASP A 343 -8.80 12.75 26.55
N VAL A 344 -8.10 12.45 27.65
CA VAL A 344 -7.36 13.44 28.43
C VAL A 344 -5.89 13.07 28.47
N LYS A 345 -5.05 13.97 27.98
CA LYS A 345 -3.61 13.87 28.00
C LYS A 345 -3.06 14.93 28.95
N LEU A 346 -2.40 14.50 30.01
CA LEU A 346 -1.74 15.36 30.99
C LEU A 346 -0.24 15.30 30.76
N ILE A 347 0.38 16.45 30.74
CA ILE A 347 1.80 16.57 30.41
C ILE A 347 2.54 17.05 31.66
N ASP A 348 3.46 16.22 32.14
CA ASP A 348 4.43 16.52 33.21
C ASP A 348 5.79 16.72 32.54
N ASN A 349 6.21 17.97 32.42
CA ASN A 349 7.38 18.34 31.64
C ASN A 349 8.68 18.26 32.43
N ASN A 350 8.63 18.56 33.72
CA ASN A 350 9.81 18.57 34.57
C ASN A 350 10.00 17.25 35.34
N ASN A 351 9.08 16.29 35.13
CA ASN A 351 9.02 15.01 35.80
C ASN A 351 8.97 15.15 37.33
N ASP A 352 8.31 16.20 37.83
CA ASP A 352 8.14 16.47 39.26
C ASP A 352 6.89 15.82 39.87
N GLY A 353 6.09 15.15 39.04
CA GLY A 353 4.83 14.50 39.42
C GLY A 353 3.62 15.42 39.42
N LYS A 354 3.75 16.68 38.98
CA LYS A 354 2.66 17.61 38.71
C LYS A 354 2.52 17.80 37.20
N TYR A 355 1.33 18.21 36.80
CA TYR A 355 1.03 18.45 35.40
C TYR A 355 0.98 19.95 35.17
N GLU A 356 1.58 20.42 34.10
CA GLU A 356 1.55 21.83 33.70
C GLU A 356 0.42 22.10 32.71
N TYR A 357 -0.05 21.05 32.02
CA TYR A 357 -0.94 21.20 30.88
C TYR A 357 -1.87 20.00 30.68
N ALA A 358 -3.06 20.27 30.16
CA ALA A 358 -4.03 19.25 29.79
C ALA A 358 -4.52 19.44 28.35
N VAL A 359 -4.37 18.41 27.52
CA VAL A 359 -5.06 18.32 26.23
C VAL A 359 -6.29 17.45 26.43
N VAL A 360 -7.45 18.01 26.14
CA VAL A 360 -8.75 17.36 26.31
C VAL A 360 -9.40 17.27 24.94
N THR A 361 -9.61 16.05 24.47
CA THR A 361 -10.33 15.79 23.21
C THR A 361 -11.67 15.18 23.54
N GLY A 362 -12.75 15.81 23.09
CA GLY A 362 -14.12 15.36 23.34
C GLY A 362 -14.92 15.38 22.05
N TYR A 363 -15.49 14.23 21.69
CA TYR A 363 -16.38 14.12 20.54
C TYR A 363 -17.83 14.17 21.01
N ASN A 364 -18.61 15.06 20.42
CA ASN A 364 -19.95 15.33 20.93
C ASN A 364 -20.97 14.27 20.50
N TYR A 365 -20.64 13.43 19.52
CA TYR A 365 -21.58 12.50 18.86
C TYR A 365 -20.84 11.29 18.26
N ASP A 366 -21.62 10.32 17.78
CA ASP A 366 -21.12 9.17 17.03
C ASP A 366 -20.29 9.61 15.81
N PRO A 367 -19.23 8.84 15.45
CA PRO A 367 -18.43 9.13 14.27
C PRO A 367 -19.29 9.11 13.00
N MET A 368 -18.82 9.86 11.99
CA MET A 368 -19.48 10.01 10.70
C MET A 368 -18.72 9.25 9.61
N PHE A 369 -19.43 8.71 8.62
CA PHE A 369 -18.80 8.09 7.45
C PHE A 369 -18.91 8.98 6.22
N VAL A 370 -17.76 9.39 5.68
CA VAL A 370 -17.69 10.34 4.57
C VAL A 370 -18.04 9.65 3.25
N THR A 371 -18.99 10.20 2.50
CA THR A 371 -19.51 9.58 1.27
C THR A 371 -18.93 10.18 -0.01
N ALA A 372 -18.27 11.33 0.06
CA ALA A 372 -17.66 11.99 -1.09
C ALA A 372 -16.42 12.81 -0.68
N ASN A 373 -15.52 13.05 -1.63
CA ASN A 373 -14.36 13.90 -1.41
C ASN A 373 -14.76 15.34 -1.05
N VAL A 374 -14.04 15.92 -0.11
CA VAL A 374 -14.32 17.26 0.42
C VAL A 374 -13.43 18.30 -0.27
N THR A 375 -13.89 19.55 -0.36
CA THR A 375 -13.11 20.68 -0.88
C THR A 375 -12.82 21.66 0.26
N ASP A 376 -11.76 22.48 0.12
CA ASP A 376 -11.40 23.47 1.16
C ASP A 376 -12.49 24.56 1.35
N SER A 377 -13.39 24.73 0.37
CA SER A 377 -14.54 25.65 0.42
C SER A 377 -15.86 24.96 0.79
N ALA A 378 -15.82 23.72 1.27
CA ALA A 378 -17.02 22.96 1.58
C ALA A 378 -17.78 23.60 2.75
N LYS A 379 -19.08 23.85 2.54
CA LYS A 379 -19.99 24.31 3.61
C LYS A 379 -20.52 23.16 4.46
N TYR A 380 -20.39 21.94 3.96
CA TYR A 380 -20.87 20.73 4.63
C TYR A 380 -19.92 19.56 4.39
N LEU A 381 -19.84 18.67 5.36
CA LEU A 381 -19.22 17.37 5.20
C LEU A 381 -20.28 16.37 4.68
N PRO A 382 -20.06 15.71 3.52
CA PRO A 382 -21.00 14.75 2.96
C PRO A 382 -20.88 13.42 3.70
N THR A 383 -21.96 12.97 4.35
CA THR A 383 -21.95 11.73 5.16
C THR A 383 -23.16 10.85 4.91
N ASP A 384 -23.08 9.60 5.36
CA ASP A 384 -24.13 8.59 5.21
C ASP A 384 -25.41 8.89 6.02
N ASN A 385 -25.29 9.65 7.11
CA ASN A 385 -26.40 10.06 7.98
C ASN A 385 -26.84 11.53 7.76
N GLY A 386 -26.57 12.07 6.56
CA GLY A 386 -26.89 13.45 6.20
C GLY A 386 -25.69 14.39 6.36
N ASN A 387 -25.73 15.52 5.66
CA ASN A 387 -24.59 16.43 5.60
C ASN A 387 -24.38 17.16 6.94
N TYR A 388 -23.14 17.19 7.42
CA TYR A 388 -22.78 17.94 8.62
C TYR A 388 -22.36 19.36 8.27
N THR A 389 -23.01 20.35 8.89
CA THR A 389 -22.78 21.77 8.59
C THR A 389 -21.45 22.26 9.18
N LEU A 390 -20.62 22.86 8.31
CA LEU A 390 -19.34 23.48 8.65
C LEU A 390 -19.42 25.02 8.74
N VAL A 391 -20.62 25.57 8.58
CA VAL A 391 -20.93 27.01 8.65
C VAL A 391 -21.81 27.33 9.85
N LYS A 392 -21.72 28.57 10.33
CA LYS A 392 -22.63 29.15 11.33
C LYS A 392 -24.01 29.41 10.72
N ASP A 393 -24.98 29.73 11.58
CA ASP A 393 -26.36 30.05 11.16
C ASP A 393 -26.44 31.26 10.22
N ASP A 394 -25.46 32.18 10.29
CA ASP A 394 -25.34 33.34 9.40
C ASP A 394 -24.67 33.01 8.04
N GLY A 395 -24.29 31.74 7.82
CA GLY A 395 -23.65 31.26 6.61
C GLY A 395 -22.13 31.49 6.53
N THR A 396 -21.51 32.10 7.53
CA THR A 396 -20.05 32.22 7.64
C THR A 396 -19.43 30.89 8.05
N ALA A 397 -18.24 30.56 7.54
CA ALA A 397 -17.56 29.32 7.92
C ALA A 397 -17.15 29.35 9.40
N TYR A 398 -17.31 28.21 10.09
CA TYR A 398 -16.56 28.00 11.31
C TYR A 398 -15.07 27.91 11.00
N HIS A 399 -14.25 28.31 11.96
CA HIS A 399 -12.87 27.82 11.98
C HIS A 399 -12.89 26.29 12.15
N TYR A 400 -11.98 25.58 11.50
CA TYR A 400 -11.89 24.14 11.62
C TYR A 400 -10.46 23.67 11.84
N THR A 401 -10.32 22.63 12.65
CA THR A 401 -9.05 21.93 12.90
C THR A 401 -9.19 20.51 12.40
N VAL A 402 -8.39 20.13 11.41
CA VAL A 402 -8.38 18.78 10.83
C VAL A 402 -7.12 18.06 11.29
N VAL A 403 -7.29 16.89 11.90
CA VAL A 403 -6.18 16.05 12.39
C VAL A 403 -6.41 14.58 12.01
N GLY A 404 -5.42 13.74 12.32
CA GLY A 404 -5.44 12.31 12.01
C GLY A 404 -4.84 12.04 10.63
N ASP A 405 -5.51 11.23 9.81
CA ASP A 405 -5.05 10.82 8.47
C ASP A 405 -5.29 11.89 7.39
N ALA A 406 -5.73 13.09 7.78
CA ALA A 406 -5.89 14.25 6.93
C ALA A 406 -5.36 15.51 7.65
N ALA A 407 -4.75 16.43 6.90
CA ALA A 407 -4.19 17.67 7.46
C ALA A 407 -5.05 18.92 7.16
N LYS A 408 -5.98 18.82 6.20
CA LYS A 408 -6.91 19.89 5.81
C LYS A 408 -8.20 19.31 5.24
N LEU A 409 -9.22 20.14 5.06
CA LEU A 409 -10.53 19.68 4.55
C LEU A 409 -10.43 18.97 3.20
N SER A 410 -9.68 19.51 2.23
CA SER A 410 -9.53 18.86 0.92
C SER A 410 -8.83 17.50 0.96
N ASP A 411 -8.15 17.15 2.05
CA ASP A 411 -7.53 15.84 2.22
C ASP A 411 -8.52 14.79 2.72
N ILE A 412 -9.72 15.19 3.17
CA ILE A 412 -10.79 14.28 3.56
C ILE A 412 -11.44 13.70 2.29
N LYS A 413 -11.45 12.38 2.21
CA LYS A 413 -11.90 11.60 1.05
C LYS A 413 -13.13 10.76 1.39
N ALA A 414 -13.81 10.30 0.34
CA ALA A 414 -14.82 9.27 0.50
C ALA A 414 -14.22 8.04 1.21
N ASN A 415 -15.03 7.41 2.07
CA ASN A 415 -14.70 6.30 2.95
C ASN A 415 -13.90 6.63 4.22
N ASP A 416 -13.56 7.90 4.45
CA ASP A 416 -12.98 8.32 5.73
C ASP A 416 -14.02 8.24 6.85
N VAL A 417 -13.57 7.88 8.05
CA VAL A 417 -14.37 7.97 9.28
C VAL A 417 -13.96 9.24 10.01
N VAL A 418 -14.91 10.11 10.31
CA VAL A 418 -14.63 11.41 10.93
C VAL A 418 -15.33 11.52 12.26
N TYR A 419 -14.53 11.70 13.31
CA TYR A 419 -15.03 12.11 14.63
C TYR A 419 -15.03 13.62 14.69
N TYR A 420 -16.09 14.19 15.25
CA TYR A 420 -16.22 15.64 15.32
C TYR A 420 -16.49 16.14 16.73
N GLY A 421 -15.89 17.28 17.03
CA GLY A 421 -16.02 18.01 18.28
C GLY A 421 -16.24 19.49 18.03
N LYS A 422 -16.76 20.18 19.02
CA LYS A 422 -16.83 21.66 19.01
C LYS A 422 -15.59 22.23 19.69
N GLN A 423 -15.18 23.42 19.28
CA GLN A 423 -14.11 24.18 19.92
C GLN A 423 -14.71 25.40 20.64
N TYR A 424 -14.19 25.71 21.82
CA TYR A 424 -14.68 26.79 22.67
C TYR A 424 -13.54 27.73 23.07
N ASP A 425 -13.82 29.03 23.08
CA ASP A 425 -12.89 30.03 23.60
C ASP A 425 -12.87 30.06 25.15
N ALA A 426 -12.10 30.99 25.72
CA ALA A 426 -11.97 31.18 27.16
C ALA A 426 -13.26 31.73 27.83
N ASP A 427 -14.23 32.19 27.04
CA ASP A 427 -15.53 32.67 27.53
C ASP A 427 -16.60 31.57 27.50
N GLY A 428 -16.35 30.49 26.76
CA GLY A 428 -17.25 29.35 26.56
C GLY A 428 -18.08 29.45 25.28
N ASN A 429 -17.76 30.38 24.37
CA ASN A 429 -18.45 30.50 23.09
C ASN A 429 -17.89 29.50 22.08
N GLN A 430 -18.76 28.91 21.27
CA GLN A 430 -18.31 28.04 20.18
C GLN A 430 -17.62 28.89 19.10
N VAL A 431 -16.36 28.56 18.82
CA VAL A 431 -15.50 29.31 17.89
C VAL A 431 -15.09 28.48 16.68
N GLY A 432 -15.16 27.15 16.78
CA GLY A 432 -14.74 26.27 15.69
C GLY A 432 -15.24 24.84 15.81
N ILE A 433 -14.77 24.02 14.86
CA ILE A 433 -15.08 22.60 14.70
C ILE A 433 -13.76 21.83 14.66
N TYR A 434 -13.69 20.75 15.43
CA TYR A 434 -12.57 19.82 15.40
C TYR A 434 -12.99 18.56 14.66
N LEU A 435 -12.19 18.13 13.68
CA LEU A 435 -12.41 16.96 12.84
C LEU A 435 -11.20 16.03 12.96
N ASN A 436 -11.39 14.89 13.61
CA ASN A 436 -10.38 13.84 13.65
C ASN A 436 -10.72 12.77 12.61
N VAL A 437 -9.87 12.64 11.60
CA VAL A 437 -10.08 11.83 10.42
C VAL A 437 -9.31 10.52 10.55
N VAL A 438 -10.02 9.40 10.43
CA VAL A 438 -9.48 8.04 10.47
C VAL A 438 -9.70 7.40 9.12
N ARG A 439 -8.60 7.02 8.46
CA ARG A 439 -8.57 6.32 7.18
C ARG A 439 -7.97 4.93 7.37
N LYS A 440 -8.70 4.11 8.12
CA LYS A 440 -8.35 2.70 8.33
C LYS A 440 -9.36 1.84 7.61
N THR A 441 -8.88 0.91 6.78
CA THR A 441 -9.73 -0.07 6.11
C THR A 441 -9.16 -1.47 6.28
N VAL A 442 -10.03 -2.46 6.37
CA VAL A 442 -9.66 -3.87 6.20
C VAL A 442 -10.37 -4.40 4.97
N SER A 443 -9.61 -5.02 4.07
CA SER A 443 -10.12 -5.71 2.90
C SER A 443 -9.64 -7.14 2.92
N GLY A 444 -10.51 -8.07 2.57
CA GLY A 444 -10.12 -9.46 2.43
C GLY A 444 -11.31 -10.41 2.40
N LYS A 445 -10.98 -11.68 2.21
CA LYS A 445 -11.94 -12.77 2.25
C LYS A 445 -12.37 -13.05 3.69
N VAL A 446 -13.66 -13.22 3.90
CA VAL A 446 -14.21 -13.77 5.14
C VAL A 446 -13.80 -15.24 5.22
N THR A 447 -13.02 -15.58 6.24
CA THR A 447 -12.45 -16.93 6.43
C THR A 447 -13.26 -17.75 7.43
N ALA A 448 -13.97 -17.09 8.34
CA ALA A 448 -14.88 -17.73 9.28
C ALA A 448 -16.02 -16.78 9.66
N THR A 449 -17.15 -17.35 10.06
CA THR A 449 -18.32 -16.67 10.59
C THR A 449 -18.80 -17.47 11.80
N TYR A 450 -19.03 -16.83 12.94
CA TYR A 450 -19.49 -17.53 14.14
C TYR A 450 -20.41 -16.66 15.00
N THR A 451 -21.34 -17.31 15.67
CA THR A 451 -22.37 -16.65 16.48
C THR A 451 -22.00 -16.75 17.95
N ASP A 452 -21.57 -15.62 18.52
CA ASP A 452 -21.48 -15.44 19.97
C ASP A 452 -22.01 -14.05 20.33
N THR A 453 -23.24 -13.98 20.87
CA THR A 453 -24.10 -12.83 21.28
C THR A 453 -24.23 -11.61 20.33
N ASN A 454 -23.29 -11.41 19.42
CA ASN A 454 -23.04 -10.20 18.64
C ASN A 454 -22.70 -10.51 17.16
N ASN A 455 -22.58 -11.79 16.78
CA ASN A 455 -22.13 -12.31 15.47
C ASN A 455 -20.75 -11.77 15.04
N TYR A 456 -19.81 -12.65 14.74
CA TYR A 456 -18.44 -12.27 14.35
C TYR A 456 -18.06 -12.87 13.00
N ILE A 457 -17.13 -12.19 12.33
CA ILE A 457 -16.51 -12.65 11.08
C ILE A 457 -15.00 -12.46 11.13
N THR A 458 -14.26 -13.37 10.52
CA THR A 458 -12.79 -13.31 10.47
C THR A 458 -12.32 -12.84 9.10
N VAL A 459 -11.63 -11.71 9.03
CA VAL A 459 -11.09 -11.14 7.78
C VAL A 459 -9.62 -10.82 7.99
N ALA A 460 -8.77 -11.22 7.05
CA ALA A 460 -7.32 -11.05 7.15
C ALA A 460 -6.71 -11.57 8.48
N GLY A 461 -7.32 -12.62 9.06
CA GLY A 461 -6.88 -13.23 10.31
C GLY A 461 -7.29 -12.50 11.60
N LYS A 462 -8.10 -11.43 11.53
CA LYS A 462 -8.67 -10.74 12.70
C LYS A 462 -10.19 -10.89 12.73
N ASP A 463 -10.73 -11.05 13.94
CA ASP A 463 -12.17 -11.12 14.17
C ASP A 463 -12.79 -9.73 14.30
N TYR A 464 -13.89 -9.52 13.61
CA TYR A 464 -14.68 -8.30 13.62
C TYR A 464 -16.13 -8.60 13.99
N LYS A 465 -16.69 -7.80 14.88
CA LYS A 465 -18.13 -7.84 15.15
C LYS A 465 -18.89 -7.47 13.89
N ASN A 466 -19.91 -8.25 13.56
CA ASN A 466 -20.71 -8.03 12.37
C ASN A 466 -21.53 -6.73 12.51
N LEU A 467 -21.63 -5.97 11.43
CA LEU A 467 -22.39 -4.72 11.41
C LEU A 467 -23.89 -5.03 11.47
N THR A 468 -24.63 -4.25 12.26
CA THR A 468 -26.08 -4.43 12.42
C THR A 468 -26.78 -4.43 11.06
N GLY A 469 -27.58 -5.47 10.81
CA GLY A 469 -28.34 -5.62 9.56
C GLY A 469 -27.52 -6.11 8.35
N LYS A 470 -26.26 -6.53 8.55
CA LYS A 470 -25.45 -7.21 7.52
C LYS A 470 -25.22 -8.67 7.89
N THR A 471 -25.17 -9.54 6.90
CA THR A 471 -24.80 -10.94 7.03
C THR A 471 -23.73 -11.25 6.00
N PHE A 472 -22.65 -11.88 6.43
CA PHE A 472 -21.55 -12.28 5.57
C PHE A 472 -21.34 -13.78 5.73
N SER A 473 -20.91 -14.44 4.66
CA SER A 473 -20.59 -15.86 4.61
C SER A 473 -19.08 -16.06 4.47
N ALA A 474 -18.56 -17.17 4.99
CA ALA A 474 -17.19 -17.58 4.69
C ALA A 474 -17.04 -17.75 3.17
N GLY A 475 -16.14 -16.98 2.55
CA GLY A 475 -16.12 -16.84 1.10
C GLY A 475 -16.17 -15.41 0.61
N ASP A 476 -16.90 -14.54 1.30
CA ASP A 476 -17.20 -13.20 0.84
C ASP A 476 -15.94 -12.32 0.83
N GLU A 477 -15.70 -11.60 -0.26
CA GLU A 477 -14.73 -10.52 -0.25
C GLU A 477 -15.41 -9.25 0.23
N ILE A 478 -14.90 -8.68 1.31
CA ILE A 478 -15.46 -7.47 1.89
C ILE A 478 -14.38 -6.43 2.12
N THR A 479 -14.83 -5.19 2.28
CA THR A 479 -14.03 -4.06 2.72
C THR A 479 -14.82 -3.28 3.76
N PHE A 480 -14.25 -3.16 4.97
CA PHE A 480 -14.77 -2.29 6.02
C PHE A 480 -13.90 -1.05 6.16
N ALA A 481 -14.55 0.08 6.43
CA ALA A 481 -13.94 1.17 7.16
C ALA A 481 -13.89 0.81 8.64
N LEU A 482 -12.76 1.07 9.28
CA LEU A 482 -12.53 0.83 10.69
C LEU A 482 -12.64 2.15 11.46
N ASP A 483 -13.12 2.04 12.70
CA ASP A 483 -13.12 3.14 13.66
C ASP A 483 -11.69 3.45 14.18
N LYS A 484 -11.55 4.48 15.04
CA LYS A 484 -10.25 4.87 15.61
C LYS A 484 -9.55 3.72 16.36
N ASP A 485 -10.34 2.85 16.99
CA ASP A 485 -9.93 1.71 17.82
C ASP A 485 -9.71 0.42 16.99
N GLY A 486 -9.95 0.47 15.68
CA GLY A 486 -9.71 -0.63 14.75
C GLY A 486 -10.82 -1.68 14.69
N ASN A 487 -12.04 -1.35 15.13
CA ASN A 487 -13.24 -2.16 14.97
C ASN A 487 -13.94 -1.82 13.65
N ALA A 488 -14.73 -2.76 13.13
CA ALA A 488 -15.52 -2.52 11.92
C ALA A 488 -16.60 -1.46 12.20
N PHE A 489 -16.57 -0.37 11.43
CA PHE A 489 -17.49 0.76 11.58
C PHE A 489 -18.52 0.84 10.46
N ARG A 490 -18.06 0.74 9.20
CA ARG A 490 -18.93 0.77 8.02
C ARG A 490 -18.48 -0.20 6.95
N TYR A 491 -19.46 -0.75 6.25
CA TYR A 491 -19.24 -1.53 5.04
C TYR A 491 -19.09 -0.59 3.85
N ILE A 492 -17.91 -0.61 3.22
CA ILE A 492 -17.61 0.20 2.04
C ILE A 492 -18.09 -0.55 0.80
N SER A 493 -17.58 -1.76 0.61
CA SER A 493 -17.81 -2.57 -0.58
C SER A 493 -17.52 -4.02 -0.32
N GLY A 494 -18.05 -4.89 -1.16
CA GLY A 494 -17.71 -6.29 -1.19
C GLY A 494 -18.03 -6.77 -2.59
N SER A 495 -17.02 -7.32 -3.26
CA SER A 495 -17.24 -7.96 -4.54
C SER A 495 -17.89 -9.30 -4.24
N ILE A 496 -19.21 -9.40 -4.44
CA ILE A 496 -19.68 -10.64 -5.08
C ILE A 496 -19.10 -10.51 -6.49
N THR A 497 -18.00 -11.19 -6.77
CA THR A 497 -17.62 -11.42 -8.16
C THR A 497 -18.69 -12.33 -8.75
N THR A 498 -19.83 -11.76 -9.16
CA THR A 498 -20.66 -12.40 -10.16
C THR A 498 -19.90 -12.19 -11.47
N SER A 499 -19.04 -13.14 -11.83
CA SER A 499 -18.74 -13.30 -13.24
C SER A 499 -20.07 -13.67 -13.89
N SER A 500 -20.64 -12.78 -14.69
CA SER A 500 -21.76 -13.16 -15.55
C SER A 500 -21.28 -14.25 -16.49
N ASN A 501 -21.81 -15.45 -16.30
CA ASN A 501 -21.48 -16.63 -17.09
C ASN A 501 -22.62 -16.95 -18.05
N TYR A 502 -22.30 -17.68 -19.11
CA TYR A 502 -23.26 -18.23 -20.06
C TYR A 502 -23.16 -19.75 -20.02
N GLY A 503 -24.29 -20.45 -20.11
CA GLY A 503 -24.36 -21.90 -20.02
C GLY A 503 -25.54 -22.49 -20.78
N ILE A 504 -25.46 -23.77 -21.11
CA ILE A 504 -26.59 -24.53 -21.66
C ILE A 504 -27.18 -25.41 -20.58
N VAL A 505 -28.50 -25.34 -20.41
CA VAL A 505 -29.24 -26.19 -19.48
C VAL A 505 -29.26 -27.61 -20.01
N LEU A 506 -28.63 -28.54 -19.30
CA LEU A 506 -28.65 -29.96 -19.63
C LEU A 506 -29.78 -30.70 -18.91
N ASN A 507 -30.10 -30.26 -17.70
CA ASN A 507 -31.18 -30.78 -16.87
C ASN A 507 -31.62 -29.73 -15.84
N SER A 508 -32.90 -29.74 -15.47
CA SER A 508 -33.44 -28.92 -14.39
C SER A 508 -34.41 -29.78 -13.56
N ALA A 509 -34.24 -29.77 -12.24
CA ALA A 509 -35.09 -30.50 -11.32
C ALA A 509 -35.57 -29.57 -10.21
N PHE A 510 -36.90 -29.45 -10.08
CA PHE A 510 -37.55 -28.63 -9.08
C PHE A 510 -38.25 -29.53 -8.06
N ASP A 511 -37.69 -29.64 -6.86
CA ASP A 511 -38.33 -30.36 -5.75
C ASP A 511 -39.16 -29.38 -4.92
N THR A 512 -40.47 -29.30 -5.24
CA THR A 512 -41.43 -28.43 -4.55
C THR A 512 -41.59 -28.76 -3.05
N SER A 513 -41.16 -29.95 -2.61
CA SER A 513 -41.25 -30.36 -1.20
C SER A 513 -40.06 -29.90 -0.34
N LYS A 514 -38.94 -29.53 -0.96
CA LYS A 514 -37.69 -29.15 -0.26
C LYS A 514 -37.23 -27.72 -0.50
N LEU A 515 -37.87 -26.97 -1.40
CA LEU A 515 -37.46 -25.63 -1.84
C LEU A 515 -36.01 -25.58 -2.38
N ILE A 516 -35.46 -26.72 -2.81
CA ILE A 516 -34.12 -26.80 -3.41
C ILE A 516 -34.31 -27.03 -4.91
N ALA A 517 -34.04 -26.01 -5.72
CA ALA A 517 -33.91 -26.18 -7.16
C ALA A 517 -32.47 -26.58 -7.50
N LYS A 518 -32.31 -27.54 -8.40
CA LYS A 518 -31.00 -27.90 -8.97
C LYS A 518 -31.04 -27.70 -10.47
N ILE A 519 -29.94 -27.18 -11.00
CA ILE A 519 -29.77 -26.97 -12.43
C ILE A 519 -28.42 -27.52 -12.87
N GLU A 520 -28.43 -28.33 -13.91
CA GLU A 520 -27.23 -28.86 -14.54
C GLU A 520 -26.91 -28.01 -15.76
N LEU A 521 -25.73 -27.39 -15.74
CA LEU A 521 -25.28 -26.48 -16.80
C LEU A 521 -24.00 -27.02 -17.43
N LEU A 522 -23.97 -27.04 -18.77
CA LEU A 522 -22.73 -27.06 -19.54
C LEU A 522 -22.16 -25.64 -19.55
N THR A 523 -21.01 -25.44 -18.93
CA THR A 523 -20.35 -24.13 -18.83
C THR A 523 -19.25 -23.93 -19.87
N ALA A 524 -18.80 -22.69 -20.07
CA ALA A 524 -17.82 -22.31 -21.10
C ALA A 524 -16.46 -23.05 -21.01
N ASP A 525 -16.15 -23.66 -19.87
CA ASP A 525 -14.96 -24.50 -19.68
C ASP A 525 -15.16 -25.96 -20.14
N GLY A 526 -16.32 -26.28 -20.75
CA GLY A 526 -16.66 -27.60 -21.27
C GLY A 526 -17.09 -28.61 -20.19
N LYS A 527 -17.38 -28.15 -18.96
CA LYS A 527 -17.81 -29.02 -17.86
C LYS A 527 -19.32 -29.01 -17.67
N ASP A 528 -19.85 -30.20 -17.39
CA ASP A 528 -21.24 -30.40 -16.95
C ASP A 528 -21.25 -30.36 -15.42
N THR A 529 -21.82 -29.30 -14.83
CA THR A 529 -21.84 -29.13 -13.37
C THR A 529 -23.26 -28.93 -12.87
N VAL A 530 -23.62 -29.64 -11.80
CA VAL A 530 -24.89 -29.48 -11.09
C VAL A 530 -24.74 -28.42 -10.01
N TYR A 531 -25.50 -27.34 -10.14
CA TYR A 531 -25.55 -26.25 -9.18
C TYR A 531 -26.83 -26.30 -8.36
N THR A 532 -26.74 -25.87 -7.10
CA THR A 532 -27.91 -25.48 -6.30
C THR A 532 -28.39 -24.12 -6.82
N TRP A 533 -29.68 -23.96 -7.07
CA TRP A 533 -30.24 -22.73 -7.61
C TRP A 533 -31.03 -22.00 -6.52
N ASP A 534 -30.61 -20.77 -6.23
CA ASP A 534 -31.35 -19.86 -5.36
C ASP A 534 -32.55 -19.27 -6.11
N THR A 535 -33.74 -19.72 -5.71
CA THR A 535 -35.02 -19.35 -6.33
C THR A 535 -35.66 -18.11 -5.72
N SER A 536 -35.06 -17.55 -4.67
CA SER A 536 -35.61 -16.42 -3.91
C SER A 536 -35.59 -15.08 -4.66
N ASN A 537 -34.81 -14.99 -5.75
CA ASN A 537 -34.58 -13.73 -6.49
C ASN A 537 -35.21 -13.68 -7.90
N THR A 538 -36.12 -14.58 -8.26
CA THR A 538 -36.73 -14.61 -9.61
C THR A 538 -38.24 -14.71 -9.55
N ALA A 539 -38.92 -13.57 -9.67
CA ALA A 539 -40.38 -13.50 -9.77
C ALA A 539 -40.95 -13.91 -11.15
N ALA A 540 -40.13 -14.41 -12.11
CA ALA A 540 -40.57 -14.53 -13.50
C ALA A 540 -40.05 -15.72 -14.34
N VAL A 541 -39.28 -16.69 -13.82
CA VAL A 541 -38.58 -17.66 -14.70
C VAL A 541 -38.59 -19.12 -14.18
N GLN A 542 -39.60 -19.53 -13.42
CA GLN A 542 -39.62 -20.89 -12.85
C GLN A 542 -40.15 -21.99 -13.80
N ASP A 543 -40.99 -21.66 -14.79
CA ASP A 543 -41.68 -22.68 -15.60
C ASP A 543 -41.08 -22.95 -17.00
N ASP A 544 -40.18 -22.08 -17.52
CA ASP A 544 -39.74 -22.13 -18.93
C ASP A 544 -38.27 -22.57 -19.17
N ILE A 545 -37.46 -22.74 -18.11
CA ILE A 545 -36.05 -23.16 -18.24
C ILE A 545 -35.95 -24.68 -18.41
N THR A 546 -35.87 -25.12 -19.67
CA THR A 546 -35.83 -26.53 -20.08
C THR A 546 -34.49 -26.91 -20.71
N LYS A 547 -34.28 -28.21 -20.95
CA LYS A 547 -33.07 -28.72 -21.59
C LYS A 547 -32.84 -28.05 -22.95
N GLY A 548 -31.64 -27.50 -23.15
CA GLY A 548 -31.22 -26.81 -24.36
C GLY A 548 -31.37 -25.29 -24.32
N THR A 549 -31.96 -24.73 -23.26
CA THR A 549 -32.04 -23.27 -23.09
C THR A 549 -30.65 -22.69 -22.83
N LEU A 550 -30.29 -21.64 -23.60
CA LEU A 550 -29.12 -20.81 -23.34
C LEU A 550 -29.47 -19.81 -22.24
N VAL A 551 -28.71 -19.80 -21.15
CA VAL A 551 -28.94 -18.92 -20.01
C VAL A 551 -27.73 -18.06 -19.70
N LYS A 552 -27.99 -16.84 -19.22
CA LYS A 552 -27.03 -16.03 -18.46
C LYS A 552 -27.28 -16.29 -16.98
N PHE A 553 -26.23 -16.52 -16.21
CA PHE A 553 -26.36 -16.77 -14.79
C PHE A 553 -25.16 -16.23 -14.02
N ASP A 554 -25.37 -15.97 -12.74
CA ASP A 554 -24.31 -15.55 -11.83
C ASP A 554 -23.95 -16.74 -10.92
N ILE A 555 -22.64 -17.00 -10.76
CA ILE A 555 -22.13 -18.07 -9.90
C ILE A 555 -21.57 -17.43 -8.62
N ASN A 556 -21.95 -17.97 -7.46
CA ASN A 556 -21.37 -17.56 -6.19
C ASN A 556 -19.91 -17.99 -6.05
N SER A 557 -19.16 -17.33 -5.16
CA SER A 557 -17.71 -17.56 -4.99
C SER A 557 -17.34 -18.99 -4.56
N ASP A 558 -18.29 -19.75 -4.01
CA ASP A 558 -18.13 -21.17 -3.65
C ASP A 558 -18.33 -22.14 -4.84
N LYS A 559 -18.78 -21.63 -5.99
CA LYS A 559 -19.11 -22.36 -7.22
C LYS A 559 -20.21 -23.41 -7.06
N THR A 560 -21.00 -23.38 -5.98
CA THR A 560 -22.05 -24.37 -5.74
C THR A 560 -23.46 -23.82 -5.87
N VAL A 561 -23.63 -22.50 -5.71
CA VAL A 561 -24.92 -21.83 -5.85
C VAL A 561 -24.92 -20.92 -7.07
N VAL A 562 -25.96 -21.02 -7.87
CA VAL A 562 -26.26 -20.09 -8.97
C VAL A 562 -27.46 -19.22 -8.61
N SER A 563 -27.36 -17.93 -8.95
CA SER A 563 -28.42 -16.94 -8.81
C SER A 563 -28.64 -16.20 -10.13
N ASN A 564 -29.75 -15.46 -10.24
CA ASN A 564 -30.01 -14.56 -11.38
C ASN A 564 -29.91 -15.29 -12.74
N VAL A 565 -30.59 -16.43 -12.88
CA VAL A 565 -30.64 -17.20 -14.13
C VAL A 565 -31.66 -16.54 -15.08
N TYR A 566 -31.20 -16.12 -16.26
CA TYR A 566 -32.00 -15.44 -17.28
C TYR A 566 -31.89 -16.18 -18.61
N ASP A 567 -33.02 -16.44 -19.26
CA ASP A 567 -33.17 -16.96 -20.62
C ASP A 567 -33.66 -15.88 -21.62
N SER A 568 -33.88 -14.66 -21.12
CA SER A 568 -34.42 -13.51 -21.83
C SER A 568 -33.56 -12.27 -21.61
N SER A 569 -33.77 -11.25 -22.44
CA SER A 569 -32.95 -10.04 -22.46
C SER A 569 -32.90 -9.34 -21.09
N VAL A 570 -31.69 -9.06 -20.60
CA VAL A 570 -31.43 -8.47 -19.28
C VAL A 570 -30.29 -7.45 -19.37
N GLY A 571 -30.53 -6.23 -18.88
CA GLY A 571 -29.58 -5.12 -19.02
C GLY A 571 -29.24 -4.86 -20.49
N ASP A 572 -27.94 -4.82 -20.81
CA ASP A 572 -27.44 -4.64 -22.18
C ASP A 572 -27.34 -5.93 -23.00
N VAL A 573 -27.72 -7.08 -22.44
CA VAL A 573 -27.66 -8.38 -23.13
C VAL A 573 -29.03 -8.72 -23.72
N ILE A 574 -29.07 -8.92 -25.02
CA ILE A 574 -30.25 -9.32 -25.80
C ILE A 574 -30.17 -10.80 -26.13
N PHE A 575 -31.24 -11.54 -25.85
CA PHE A 575 -31.38 -12.95 -26.24
C PHE A 575 -32.26 -13.10 -27.49
N ARG A 576 -31.79 -13.89 -28.46
CA ARG A 576 -32.61 -14.51 -29.49
C ARG A 576 -32.63 -16.02 -29.23
N THR A 577 -33.77 -16.50 -28.74
CA THR A 577 -33.98 -17.91 -28.36
C THR A 577 -34.68 -18.73 -29.43
N SER A 578 -35.17 -18.09 -30.51
CA SER A 578 -35.73 -18.78 -31.66
C SER A 578 -34.64 -19.12 -32.69
N SER A 579 -34.64 -20.37 -33.16
CA SER A 579 -33.68 -20.84 -34.13
C SER A 579 -33.82 -20.11 -35.46
N PHE A 580 -32.69 -19.83 -36.12
CA PHE A 580 -32.67 -19.21 -37.43
C PHE A 580 -31.48 -19.70 -38.26
N THR A 581 -31.65 -19.71 -39.57
CA THR A 581 -30.55 -19.98 -40.50
C THR A 581 -29.82 -18.67 -40.82
N SER A 582 -28.53 -18.62 -40.57
CA SER A 582 -27.66 -17.50 -40.90
C SER A 582 -27.47 -17.36 -42.41
N GLY A 583 -27.13 -16.15 -42.85
CA GLY A 583 -26.84 -15.87 -44.25
C GLY A 583 -25.45 -16.26 -44.71
N LYS A 584 -24.48 -16.17 -43.80
CA LYS A 584 -23.07 -16.55 -43.97
C LYS A 584 -22.36 -16.43 -42.63
N TYR A 585 -21.39 -17.30 -42.36
CA TYR A 585 -20.35 -17.05 -41.37
C TYR A 585 -18.99 -17.01 -42.06
N ASP A 586 -18.23 -15.95 -41.76
CA ASP A 586 -16.87 -15.77 -42.25
C ASP A 586 -15.90 -15.91 -41.08
N ALA A 587 -15.12 -16.99 -41.08
CA ALA A 587 -14.16 -17.32 -40.04
C ALA A 587 -12.91 -16.39 -40.07
N THR A 588 -12.68 -15.67 -41.17
CA THR A 588 -11.56 -14.71 -41.27
C THR A 588 -11.88 -13.42 -40.53
N SER A 589 -13.12 -12.94 -40.66
CA SER A 589 -13.60 -11.73 -39.99
C SER A 589 -14.36 -12.01 -38.69
N ASN A 590 -14.62 -13.28 -38.35
CA ASN A 590 -15.48 -13.71 -37.24
C ASN A 590 -16.87 -13.07 -37.25
N THR A 591 -17.44 -12.89 -38.43
CA THR A 591 -18.74 -12.24 -38.61
C THR A 591 -19.81 -13.21 -39.07
N LEU A 592 -20.95 -13.19 -38.39
CA LEU A 592 -22.13 -13.98 -38.71
C LEU A 592 -23.26 -13.06 -39.22
N GLN A 593 -23.68 -13.26 -40.47
CA GLN A 593 -24.79 -12.53 -41.06
C GLN A 593 -26.13 -13.14 -40.63
N ALA A 594 -27.06 -12.32 -40.11
CA ALA A 594 -28.29 -12.82 -39.51
C ALA A 594 -29.21 -13.63 -40.47
N ALA A 595 -29.17 -13.32 -41.77
CA ALA A 595 -29.85 -14.04 -42.86
C ALA A 595 -29.21 -13.66 -44.20
N ALA A 596 -29.40 -14.45 -45.27
CA ALA A 596 -28.68 -14.32 -46.56
C ALA A 596 -28.77 -12.92 -47.21
N ASN A 597 -29.80 -12.13 -46.88
CA ASN A 597 -30.01 -10.78 -47.40
C ASN A 597 -30.09 -9.71 -46.29
N SER A 598 -29.61 -10.01 -45.09
CA SER A 598 -29.68 -9.08 -43.95
C SER A 598 -28.49 -8.11 -43.94
N SER A 599 -28.75 -6.84 -43.63
CA SER A 599 -27.71 -5.87 -43.27
C SER A 599 -27.23 -6.02 -41.82
N THR A 600 -27.83 -6.92 -41.04
CA THR A 600 -27.46 -7.18 -39.64
C THR A 600 -26.37 -8.24 -39.56
N TYR A 601 -25.26 -7.87 -38.91
CA TYR A 601 -24.12 -8.73 -38.63
C TYR A 601 -23.91 -8.86 -37.13
N TYR A 602 -23.60 -10.07 -36.70
CA TYR A 602 -23.14 -10.40 -35.36
C TYR A 602 -21.63 -10.61 -35.37
N TYR A 603 -20.95 -10.04 -34.39
CA TYR A 603 -19.49 -10.06 -34.29
C TYR A 603 -19.05 -11.00 -33.18
N LEU A 604 -18.36 -12.07 -33.55
CA LEU A 604 -17.79 -13.05 -32.61
C LEU A 604 -16.33 -12.69 -32.35
N ASN A 605 -15.85 -12.92 -31.13
CA ASN A 605 -14.47 -12.66 -30.76
C ASN A 605 -13.97 -13.70 -29.74
N SER A 606 -12.73 -13.56 -29.27
CA SER A 606 -12.11 -14.52 -28.34
C SER A 606 -12.82 -14.67 -26.99
N SER A 607 -13.72 -13.75 -26.63
CA SER A 607 -14.56 -13.83 -25.43
C SER A 607 -15.94 -14.43 -25.68
N THR A 608 -16.30 -14.71 -26.95
CA THR A 608 -17.56 -15.37 -27.30
C THR A 608 -17.51 -16.84 -26.92
N VAL A 609 -18.48 -17.29 -26.12
CA VAL A 609 -18.66 -18.72 -25.81
C VAL A 609 -19.42 -19.39 -26.95
N VAL A 610 -18.82 -20.42 -27.54
CA VAL A 610 -19.42 -21.15 -28.68
C VAL A 610 -19.87 -22.53 -28.22
N TYR A 611 -21.19 -22.73 -28.20
CA TYR A 611 -21.82 -24.01 -27.97
C TYR A 611 -22.20 -24.67 -29.28
N VAL A 612 -22.16 -25.99 -29.29
CA VAL A 612 -22.48 -26.82 -30.46
C VAL A 612 -23.50 -27.86 -30.06
N LYS A 613 -24.58 -27.93 -30.83
CA LYS A 613 -25.54 -29.02 -30.77
C LYS A 613 -25.23 -30.02 -31.87
N ASP A 614 -24.99 -31.27 -31.52
CA ASP A 614 -24.76 -32.35 -32.49
C ASP A 614 -26.09 -32.87 -33.09
N ALA A 615 -25.99 -33.73 -34.11
CA ALA A 615 -27.15 -34.35 -34.76
C ALA A 615 -28.00 -35.23 -33.82
N ASN A 616 -27.45 -35.65 -32.67
CA ASN A 616 -28.15 -36.44 -31.66
C ASN A 616 -28.79 -35.55 -30.57
N GLY A 617 -28.64 -34.24 -30.65
CA GLY A 617 -29.16 -33.27 -29.68
C GLY A 617 -28.32 -33.13 -28.41
N ASN A 618 -27.06 -33.55 -28.41
CA ASN A 618 -26.11 -33.31 -27.33
C ASN A 618 -25.41 -31.97 -27.51
N TYR A 619 -25.03 -31.34 -26.40
CA TYR A 619 -24.35 -30.05 -26.39
C TYR A 619 -22.88 -30.21 -26.02
N SER A 620 -22.03 -29.40 -26.64
CA SER A 620 -20.58 -29.35 -26.44
C SER A 620 -20.08 -27.91 -26.55
N VAL A 621 -18.85 -27.65 -26.09
CA VAL A 621 -18.18 -26.35 -26.25
C VAL A 621 -17.15 -26.47 -27.37
N ALA A 622 -17.09 -25.47 -28.24
CA ALA A 622 -16.08 -25.37 -29.29
C ALA A 622 -15.24 -24.11 -29.13
N LYS A 623 -14.01 -24.12 -29.66
CA LYS A 623 -13.25 -22.89 -29.83
C LYS A 623 -13.74 -22.16 -31.08
N LEU A 624 -13.85 -20.84 -30.98
CA LEU A 624 -14.21 -20.01 -32.13
C LEU A 624 -13.27 -20.22 -33.32
N SER A 625 -11.96 -20.45 -33.06
CA SER A 625 -10.95 -20.73 -34.08
C SER A 625 -11.22 -21.98 -34.92
N ASP A 626 -12.04 -22.90 -34.43
CA ASP A 626 -12.23 -24.20 -35.05
C ASP A 626 -13.45 -24.18 -36.01
N VAL A 627 -14.32 -23.17 -35.88
CA VAL A 627 -15.51 -22.98 -36.72
C VAL A 627 -15.07 -22.53 -38.12
N THR A 628 -15.42 -23.29 -39.15
CA THR A 628 -15.02 -22.97 -40.53
C THR A 628 -15.95 -21.94 -41.17
N SER A 629 -15.53 -21.32 -42.27
CA SER A 629 -16.44 -20.43 -43.02
C SER A 629 -17.53 -21.27 -43.70
N SER A 630 -18.78 -20.84 -43.60
CA SER A 630 -19.92 -21.50 -44.23
C SER A 630 -20.92 -20.49 -44.78
N ASP A 631 -21.52 -20.80 -45.93
CA ASP A 631 -22.60 -19.99 -46.51
C ASP A 631 -23.92 -20.15 -45.74
N SER A 632 -24.04 -21.14 -44.84
CA SER A 632 -25.13 -21.19 -43.87
C SER A 632 -24.76 -21.96 -42.60
N TYR A 633 -25.25 -21.45 -41.48
CA TYR A 633 -25.31 -22.18 -40.22
C TYR A 633 -26.70 -22.04 -39.63
N THR A 634 -27.18 -23.11 -38.99
CA THR A 634 -28.35 -23.01 -38.14
C THR A 634 -27.90 -22.56 -36.76
N VAL A 635 -28.43 -21.44 -36.29
CA VAL A 635 -28.18 -20.91 -34.95
C VAL A 635 -29.40 -21.20 -34.10
N ASN A 636 -29.24 -22.02 -33.06
CA ASN A 636 -30.32 -22.40 -32.15
C ASN A 636 -30.65 -21.25 -31.17
N ALA A 637 -29.63 -20.60 -30.62
CA ALA A 637 -29.79 -19.44 -29.74
C ALA A 637 -28.55 -18.53 -29.82
N ILE A 638 -28.74 -17.24 -29.53
CA ILE A 638 -27.65 -16.25 -29.50
C ILE A 638 -27.93 -15.19 -28.43
N ALA A 639 -26.90 -14.85 -27.66
CA ALA A 639 -26.88 -13.74 -26.70
C ALA A 639 -25.83 -12.71 -27.15
N TYR A 640 -26.24 -11.45 -27.30
CA TYR A 640 -25.39 -10.37 -27.84
C TYR A 640 -25.71 -9.03 -27.16
N ASP A 641 -24.81 -8.06 -27.27
CA ASP A 641 -25.06 -6.72 -26.74
C ASP A 641 -25.72 -5.77 -27.76
N ASN A 642 -26.07 -4.56 -27.32
CA ASN A 642 -26.66 -3.51 -28.16
C ASN A 642 -25.82 -3.13 -29.42
N TYR A 643 -24.56 -3.59 -29.51
CA TYR A 643 -23.66 -3.38 -30.64
C TYR A 643 -23.45 -4.65 -31.49
N ASN A 644 -24.28 -5.68 -31.28
CA ASN A 644 -24.20 -6.99 -31.92
C ASN A 644 -22.91 -7.78 -31.63
N ASN A 645 -22.18 -7.46 -30.55
CA ASN A 645 -21.08 -8.33 -30.12
C ASN A 645 -21.64 -9.54 -29.38
N VAL A 646 -21.31 -10.72 -29.87
CA VAL A 646 -21.84 -11.98 -29.37
C VAL A 646 -21.13 -12.37 -28.08
N LYS A 647 -21.91 -12.64 -27.03
CA LYS A 647 -21.41 -13.14 -25.75
C LYS A 647 -21.46 -14.66 -25.69
N ALA A 648 -22.55 -15.25 -26.18
CA ALA A 648 -22.68 -16.70 -26.33
C ALA A 648 -23.55 -17.06 -27.54
N ILE A 649 -23.23 -18.17 -28.20
CA ILE A 649 -23.96 -18.65 -29.38
C ILE A 649 -24.05 -20.17 -29.38
N VAL A 650 -25.15 -20.71 -29.91
CA VAL A 650 -25.38 -22.14 -30.07
C VAL A 650 -25.53 -22.46 -31.56
N PHE A 651 -24.53 -23.09 -32.16
CA PHE A 651 -24.60 -23.59 -33.53
C PHE A 651 -25.19 -25.01 -33.57
N ASP A 652 -25.95 -25.31 -34.61
CA ASP A 652 -26.38 -26.67 -34.96
C ASP A 652 -25.40 -27.29 -35.95
N ASN A 653 -24.78 -28.40 -35.55
CA ASN A 653 -23.92 -29.25 -36.36
C ASN A 653 -22.96 -28.48 -37.33
N PRO A 654 -22.13 -27.55 -36.84
CA PRO A 654 -21.28 -26.76 -37.71
C PRO A 654 -20.06 -27.59 -38.19
N ALA A 655 -19.54 -27.27 -39.37
CA ALA A 655 -18.32 -27.89 -39.90
C ALA A 655 -17.06 -27.36 -39.20
N PHE A 656 -16.22 -28.26 -38.68
CA PHE A 656 -14.96 -27.95 -37.96
C PHE A 656 -13.70 -28.42 -38.72
N VAL A 657 -12.55 -27.78 -38.46
CA VAL A 657 -11.22 -28.27 -38.89
C VAL A 657 -10.76 -29.43 -37.99
N SER A 658 -10.49 -30.58 -38.57
CA SER A 658 -10.28 -31.84 -37.84
C SER A 658 -8.97 -31.90 -37.05
N SER A 659 -9.09 -31.84 -35.72
CA SER A 659 -8.63 -32.92 -34.83
C SER A 659 -9.36 -32.79 -33.50
N ASP A 660 -10.51 -33.44 -33.37
CA ASP A 660 -11.45 -33.30 -32.24
C ASP A 660 -10.94 -33.84 -30.90
N THR A 661 -9.65 -34.15 -30.79
CA THR A 661 -9.08 -34.70 -29.56
C THR A 661 -7.72 -34.11 -29.24
N THR A 662 -7.48 -33.80 -27.96
CA THR A 662 -6.16 -33.47 -27.41
C THR A 662 -5.60 -34.63 -26.62
N THR A 663 -4.27 -34.76 -26.55
CA THR A 663 -3.61 -35.76 -25.69
C THR A 663 -2.93 -35.06 -24.53
N THR A 664 -3.24 -35.48 -23.30
CA THR A 664 -2.67 -34.95 -22.06
C THR A 664 -2.06 -36.08 -21.24
N ASN A 665 -0.83 -35.89 -20.77
CA ASN A 665 -0.19 -36.83 -19.85
C ASN A 665 -0.55 -36.46 -18.41
N VAL A 666 -1.20 -37.38 -17.69
CA VAL A 666 -1.63 -37.17 -16.30
C VAL A 666 -0.92 -38.15 -15.37
N PHE A 667 -0.36 -37.65 -14.26
CA PHE A 667 0.01 -38.50 -13.13
C PHE A 667 -1.22 -38.72 -12.27
N VAL A 668 -1.75 -39.94 -12.26
CA VAL A 668 -3.03 -40.24 -11.59
C VAL A 668 -2.82 -40.33 -10.09
N THR A 669 -3.58 -39.54 -9.32
CA THR A 669 -3.58 -39.58 -7.86
C THR A 669 -4.80 -40.33 -7.32
N LYS A 670 -5.93 -40.30 -8.03
CA LYS A 670 -7.16 -40.98 -7.63
C LYS A 670 -8.04 -41.29 -8.84
N GLN A 671 -8.71 -42.45 -8.80
CA GLN A 671 -9.83 -42.76 -9.70
C GLN A 671 -10.98 -43.35 -8.88
N TYR A 672 -12.21 -43.04 -9.27
CA TYR A 672 -13.41 -43.74 -8.83
C TYR A 672 -14.49 -43.72 -9.91
N THR A 673 -15.36 -44.73 -9.90
CA THR A 673 -16.52 -44.81 -10.79
C THR A 673 -17.66 -43.93 -10.24
N VAL A 674 -18.31 -43.20 -11.14
CA VAL A 674 -19.46 -42.32 -10.88
C VAL A 674 -20.66 -42.91 -11.62
N SER A 675 -21.70 -43.26 -10.87
CA SER A 675 -22.94 -43.79 -11.41
C SER A 675 -23.98 -42.69 -11.57
N THR A 676 -24.60 -42.61 -12.75
CA THR A 676 -25.67 -41.66 -13.08
C THR A 676 -26.89 -42.38 -13.63
N SER A 677 -28.02 -41.67 -13.81
CA SER A 677 -29.20 -42.22 -14.49
C SER A 677 -28.94 -42.63 -15.95
N ASN A 678 -27.85 -42.13 -16.56
CA ASN A 678 -27.50 -42.35 -17.96
C ASN A 678 -26.34 -43.35 -18.14
N GLY A 679 -25.88 -43.99 -17.05
CA GLY A 679 -24.79 -44.96 -17.04
C GLY A 679 -23.62 -44.57 -16.12
N ASP A 680 -22.61 -45.45 -16.09
CA ASP A 680 -21.42 -45.34 -15.25
C ASP A 680 -20.23 -44.77 -16.05
N PHE A 681 -19.43 -43.91 -15.43
CA PHE A 681 -18.15 -43.43 -15.97
C PHE A 681 -17.08 -43.34 -14.89
N ASN A 682 -15.80 -43.27 -15.28
CA ASN A 682 -14.70 -43.09 -14.33
C ASN A 682 -14.26 -41.63 -14.26
N ARG A 683 -14.11 -41.12 -13.04
CA ARG A 683 -13.52 -39.82 -12.76
C ARG A 683 -12.06 -40.00 -12.36
N ILE A 684 -11.16 -39.45 -13.16
CA ILE A 684 -9.70 -39.53 -12.99
C ILE A 684 -9.22 -38.18 -12.45
N THR A 685 -8.55 -38.17 -11.30
CA THR A 685 -7.90 -36.99 -10.73
C THR A 685 -6.40 -37.20 -10.72
N GLY A 686 -5.65 -36.17 -11.10
CA GLY A 686 -4.20 -36.27 -11.17
C GLY A 686 -3.51 -34.95 -11.51
N TYR A 687 -2.19 -34.98 -11.59
CA TYR A 687 -1.37 -33.83 -11.92
C TYR A 687 -1.05 -33.78 -13.42
N VAL A 688 -1.27 -32.60 -14.02
CA VAL A 688 -0.89 -32.26 -15.40
C VAL A 688 -0.04 -31.00 -15.32
N ASN A 689 1.22 -31.08 -15.78
CA ASN A 689 2.19 -29.98 -15.70
C ASN A 689 2.29 -29.38 -14.28
N GLY A 690 2.19 -30.22 -13.24
CA GLY A 690 2.26 -29.80 -11.84
C GLY A 690 0.98 -29.21 -11.25
N GLN A 691 -0.12 -29.13 -12.01
CA GLN A 691 -1.43 -28.64 -11.53
C GLN A 691 -2.43 -29.78 -11.37
N SER A 692 -3.24 -29.74 -10.30
CA SER A 692 -4.29 -30.75 -10.07
C SER A 692 -5.44 -30.55 -11.05
N GLN A 693 -5.80 -31.61 -11.77
CA GLN A 693 -6.89 -31.62 -12.74
C GLN A 693 -7.75 -32.88 -12.58
N THR A 694 -8.99 -32.79 -13.04
CA THR A 694 -9.96 -33.88 -13.01
C THR A 694 -10.55 -34.07 -14.41
N PHE A 695 -10.65 -35.32 -14.83
CA PHE A 695 -11.13 -35.75 -16.14
C PHE A 695 -12.20 -36.82 -15.97
N ASP A 696 -13.28 -36.72 -16.74
CA ASP A 696 -14.33 -37.74 -16.77
C ASP A 696 -14.22 -38.54 -18.06
N THR A 697 -14.34 -39.86 -17.97
CA THR A 697 -14.32 -40.72 -19.15
C THR A 697 -15.70 -40.77 -19.80
N VAL A 698 -15.76 -41.17 -21.06
CA VAL A 698 -17.06 -41.34 -21.74
C VAL A 698 -17.88 -42.52 -21.19
N ASN A 699 -17.23 -43.49 -20.54
CA ASN A 699 -17.84 -44.62 -19.82
C ASN A 699 -16.83 -45.25 -18.83
N ASP A 700 -17.27 -46.22 -18.04
CA ASP A 700 -16.48 -46.90 -17.00
C ASP A 700 -15.41 -47.89 -17.52
N SER A 701 -15.33 -48.11 -18.82
CA SER A 701 -14.36 -49.06 -19.42
C SER A 701 -12.92 -48.52 -19.44
N TYR A 702 -12.74 -47.20 -19.34
CA TYR A 702 -11.42 -46.57 -19.32
C TYR A 702 -10.90 -46.45 -17.89
N THR A 703 -9.99 -47.34 -17.51
CA THR A 703 -9.47 -47.44 -16.14
C THR A 703 -8.01 -47.04 -16.03
N THR A 704 -7.66 -46.45 -14.89
CA THR A 704 -6.32 -46.00 -14.53
C THR A 704 -6.01 -46.40 -13.08
N VAL A 705 -4.73 -46.44 -12.74
CA VAL A 705 -4.25 -46.78 -11.40
C VAL A 705 -3.51 -45.59 -10.79
N ALA A 706 -3.84 -45.25 -9.55
CA ALA A 706 -3.15 -44.20 -8.80
C ALA A 706 -1.65 -44.53 -8.65
N GLY A 707 -0.79 -43.52 -8.77
CA GLY A 707 0.67 -43.68 -8.70
C GLY A 707 1.33 -44.00 -10.04
N SER A 708 0.60 -43.95 -11.15
CA SER A 708 1.08 -44.18 -12.52
C SER A 708 0.68 -43.04 -13.46
N VAL A 709 1.35 -42.96 -14.61
CA VAL A 709 1.11 -41.91 -15.62
C VAL A 709 0.40 -42.49 -16.83
N TYR A 710 -0.63 -41.79 -17.31
CA TYR A 710 -1.42 -42.16 -18.48
C TYR A 710 -1.48 -41.00 -19.47
N ALA A 711 -1.45 -41.34 -20.76
CA ALA A 711 -1.83 -40.44 -21.85
C ALA A 711 -3.35 -40.55 -22.00
N LEU A 712 -4.04 -39.46 -21.71
CA LEU A 712 -5.48 -39.32 -21.90
C LEU A 712 -5.74 -38.65 -23.23
N LYS A 713 -6.51 -39.30 -24.09
CA LYS A 713 -7.08 -38.66 -25.28
C LYS A 713 -8.42 -38.07 -24.89
N VAL A 714 -8.50 -36.75 -24.86
CA VAL A 714 -9.67 -35.97 -24.46
C VAL A 714 -10.35 -35.48 -25.72
N ASP A 715 -11.62 -35.81 -25.87
CA ASP A 715 -12.47 -35.24 -26.91
C ASP A 715 -12.73 -33.77 -26.59
N ASN A 716 -12.30 -32.88 -27.49
CA ASN A 716 -12.31 -31.44 -27.26
C ASN A 716 -13.74 -30.88 -27.22
N ALA A 717 -14.72 -31.57 -27.81
CA ALA A 717 -16.11 -31.16 -27.80
C ALA A 717 -16.79 -31.50 -26.46
N SER A 718 -16.66 -32.75 -26.01
CA SER A 718 -17.27 -33.22 -24.77
C SER A 718 -16.44 -32.99 -23.51
N GLY A 719 -15.15 -32.65 -23.65
CA GLY A 719 -14.20 -32.60 -22.54
C GLY A 719 -13.92 -33.96 -21.91
N LYS A 720 -14.47 -35.07 -22.46
CA LYS A 720 -14.38 -36.40 -21.89
C LYS A 720 -13.23 -37.21 -22.45
N VAL A 721 -12.69 -38.09 -21.62
CA VAL A 721 -11.64 -39.03 -22.01
C VAL A 721 -12.23 -40.14 -22.85
N VAL A 722 -11.80 -40.22 -24.10
CA VAL A 722 -12.21 -41.24 -25.08
C VAL A 722 -11.18 -42.36 -25.23
N SER A 723 -9.97 -42.20 -24.72
CA SER A 723 -9.01 -43.31 -24.57
C SER A 723 -7.98 -43.05 -23.49
N VAL A 724 -7.54 -44.10 -22.83
CA VAL A 724 -6.43 -44.07 -21.85
C VAL A 724 -5.32 -44.99 -22.31
N SER A 725 -4.07 -44.56 -22.20
CA SER A 725 -2.90 -45.39 -22.53
C SER A 725 -1.83 -45.22 -21.45
N PRO A 726 -1.40 -46.29 -20.75
CA PRO A 726 -0.34 -46.19 -19.75
C PRO A 726 0.98 -45.81 -20.41
N LEU A 727 1.74 -44.92 -19.78
CA LEU A 727 3.09 -44.58 -20.25
C LEU A 727 4.11 -45.63 -19.80
N THR A 728 5.15 -45.80 -20.60
CA THR A 728 6.30 -46.65 -20.26
C THR A 728 7.03 -46.06 -19.05
N SER A 729 7.29 -46.90 -18.05
CA SER A 729 8.05 -46.53 -16.86
C SER A 729 9.35 -47.32 -16.75
N THR A 730 10.38 -46.71 -16.17
CA THR A 730 11.67 -47.37 -15.94
C THR A 730 12.25 -46.91 -14.61
N SER A 731 12.76 -47.86 -13.82
CA SER A 731 13.46 -47.54 -12.57
C SER A 731 14.93 -47.23 -12.87
N VAL A 732 15.39 -46.08 -12.41
CA VAL A 732 16.77 -45.59 -12.59
C VAL A 732 17.26 -44.90 -11.32
N THR A 733 18.56 -44.71 -11.19
CA THR A 733 19.15 -43.95 -10.09
C THR A 733 19.39 -42.51 -10.54
N PHE A 734 18.80 -41.54 -9.82
CA PHE A 734 18.88 -40.13 -10.15
C PHE A 734 20.33 -39.63 -10.09
N GLY A 735 20.80 -38.96 -11.13
CA GLY A 735 22.08 -38.26 -11.17
C GLY A 735 21.90 -36.77 -10.92
N LYS A 736 21.38 -36.05 -11.93
CA LYS A 736 21.04 -34.62 -11.90
C LYS A 736 20.05 -34.26 -13.02
N ILE A 737 19.38 -33.13 -12.88
CA ILE A 737 18.60 -32.50 -13.96
C ILE A 737 19.36 -31.26 -14.45
N ASP A 738 19.56 -31.17 -15.77
CA ASP A 738 19.99 -29.96 -16.43
C ASP A 738 18.74 -29.23 -16.98
N THR A 739 18.34 -28.17 -16.30
CA THR A 739 17.15 -27.39 -16.67
C THR A 739 17.38 -26.52 -17.89
N VAL A 740 18.64 -26.24 -18.27
CA VAL A 740 18.98 -25.43 -19.44
C VAL A 740 18.89 -26.29 -20.70
N ASN A 741 19.47 -27.48 -20.65
CA ASN A 741 19.45 -28.43 -21.77
C ASN A 741 18.23 -29.36 -21.77
N MET A 742 17.37 -29.26 -20.75
CA MET A 742 16.21 -30.11 -20.53
C MET A 742 16.55 -31.60 -20.55
N THR A 743 17.56 -32.00 -19.78
CA THR A 743 17.98 -33.40 -19.66
C THR A 743 17.97 -33.92 -18.23
N LEU A 744 17.74 -35.22 -18.09
CA LEU A 744 17.93 -35.98 -16.87
C LEU A 744 19.11 -36.93 -17.06
N ASP A 745 20.10 -36.80 -16.20
CA ASP A 745 21.25 -37.70 -16.11
C ASP A 745 21.00 -38.73 -15.02
N VAL A 746 21.29 -40.00 -15.32
CA VAL A 746 21.18 -41.11 -14.37
C VAL A 746 22.55 -41.67 -14.00
N THR A 747 22.69 -42.20 -12.78
CA THR A 747 23.94 -42.79 -12.28
C THR A 747 23.94 -44.31 -12.48
N GLY A 748 25.07 -44.88 -12.93
CA GLY A 748 25.25 -46.33 -13.10
C GLY A 748 25.07 -46.89 -14.52
N GLY A 749 24.97 -46.05 -15.55
CA GLY A 749 24.96 -46.44 -16.97
C GLY A 749 25.05 -45.24 -17.92
N ASN A 750 25.27 -45.48 -19.23
CA ASN A 750 25.29 -44.44 -20.27
C ASN A 750 23.86 -44.06 -20.70
N GLY A 751 23.11 -43.38 -19.84
CA GLY A 751 21.75 -42.91 -20.14
C GLY A 751 21.57 -41.42 -19.87
N HIS A 752 21.26 -40.65 -20.92
CA HIS A 752 20.72 -39.30 -20.80
C HIS A 752 19.30 -39.32 -21.34
N TYR A 753 18.35 -38.76 -20.60
CA TYR A 753 16.95 -38.65 -21.04
C TYR A 753 16.58 -37.21 -21.33
N LEU A 754 15.86 -36.97 -22.42
CA LEU A 754 15.27 -35.67 -22.70
C LEU A 754 14.02 -35.47 -21.84
N LEU A 755 13.86 -34.27 -21.27
CA LEU A 755 12.67 -33.87 -20.52
C LEU A 755 11.64 -33.25 -21.47
N ALA A 756 10.37 -33.58 -21.27
CA ALA A 756 9.28 -32.92 -21.97
C ALA A 756 9.03 -31.51 -21.37
N PRO A 757 8.59 -30.53 -22.18
CA PRO A 757 8.04 -29.28 -21.65
C PRO A 757 6.90 -29.57 -20.67
N GLY A 758 6.99 -29.03 -19.45
CA GLY A 758 6.00 -29.28 -18.40
C GLY A 758 6.19 -30.59 -17.63
N TYR A 759 7.36 -31.26 -17.72
CA TYR A 759 7.64 -32.44 -16.90
C TYR A 759 7.40 -32.17 -15.41
N GLN A 760 6.92 -33.19 -14.69
CA GLN A 760 6.54 -33.07 -13.28
C GLN A 760 7.34 -34.01 -12.39
N ILE A 761 7.66 -33.54 -11.18
CA ILE A 761 8.33 -34.35 -10.17
C ILE A 761 7.33 -34.65 -9.06
N ILE A 762 7.12 -35.92 -8.81
CA ILE A 762 6.10 -36.42 -7.90
C ILE A 762 6.77 -37.19 -6.77
N LYS A 763 6.50 -36.76 -5.54
CA LYS A 763 6.88 -37.51 -4.35
C LYS A 763 5.76 -38.48 -3.99
N ASP A 764 6.11 -39.74 -3.80
CA ASP A 764 5.26 -40.71 -3.09
C ASP A 764 5.42 -40.48 -1.58
N ASN A 765 4.32 -40.14 -0.89
CA ASN A 765 4.37 -39.84 0.54
C ASN A 765 4.37 -41.11 1.41
N GLY A 766 4.19 -42.30 0.82
CA GLY A 766 4.19 -43.59 1.53
C GLY A 766 2.87 -43.95 2.22
N ASP A 767 1.87 -43.06 2.19
CA ASP A 767 0.52 -43.26 2.71
C ASP A 767 -0.53 -43.43 1.60
N GLY A 768 -0.09 -43.61 0.35
CA GLY A 768 -0.95 -43.66 -0.83
C GLY A 768 -1.34 -42.28 -1.38
N THR A 769 -0.78 -41.19 -0.83
CA THR A 769 -0.91 -39.84 -1.37
C THR A 769 0.33 -39.40 -2.14
N TYR A 770 0.15 -38.44 -3.05
CA TYR A 770 1.19 -37.96 -3.94
C TYR A 770 1.24 -36.43 -3.92
N SER A 771 2.43 -35.85 -4.02
CA SER A 771 2.60 -34.39 -4.07
C SER A 771 3.59 -33.95 -5.14
N VAL A 772 3.32 -32.82 -5.78
CA VAL A 772 4.23 -32.20 -6.75
C VAL A 772 5.38 -31.52 -5.99
N LYS A 773 6.60 -31.74 -6.47
CA LYS A 773 7.85 -31.20 -5.91
C LYS A 773 8.73 -30.59 -6.99
N TYR A 774 9.81 -29.94 -6.56
CA TYR A 774 10.79 -29.33 -7.45
C TYR A 774 12.00 -30.24 -7.66
N ALA A 775 12.76 -29.99 -8.73
CA ALA A 775 13.99 -30.73 -9.03
C ALA A 775 15.03 -30.64 -7.92
N SER A 776 15.06 -29.52 -7.19
CA SER A 776 15.92 -29.31 -6.02
C SER A 776 15.60 -30.24 -4.84
N ASN A 777 14.46 -30.94 -4.86
CA ASN A 777 14.09 -31.89 -3.81
C ASN A 777 14.68 -33.30 -4.04
N LEU A 778 15.30 -33.58 -5.18
CA LEU A 778 15.95 -34.85 -5.49
C LEU A 778 17.45 -34.77 -5.23
N SER A 779 18.00 -35.79 -4.55
CA SER A 779 19.44 -35.91 -4.30
C SER A 779 20.06 -36.95 -5.22
N SER A 780 21.29 -36.73 -5.66
CA SER A 780 22.03 -37.72 -6.46
C SER A 780 22.11 -39.05 -5.72
N GLY A 781 21.80 -40.15 -6.40
CA GLY A 781 21.69 -41.49 -5.80
C GLY A 781 20.27 -41.91 -5.39
N THR A 782 19.27 -41.03 -5.44
CA THR A 782 17.87 -41.41 -5.17
C THR A 782 17.33 -42.38 -6.23
N SER A 783 16.72 -43.49 -5.80
CA SER A 783 15.97 -44.37 -6.70
C SER A 783 14.72 -43.66 -7.20
N ILE A 784 14.56 -43.54 -8.52
CA ILE A 784 13.42 -42.87 -9.13
C ILE A 784 12.78 -43.75 -10.21
N ILE A 785 11.51 -43.51 -10.49
CA ILE A 785 10.78 -44.08 -11.62
C ILE A 785 10.49 -42.96 -12.61
N ILE A 786 11.02 -43.07 -13.82
CA ILE A 786 10.75 -42.12 -14.90
C ILE A 786 9.62 -42.66 -15.78
N TYR A 787 8.77 -41.75 -16.27
CA TYR A 787 7.70 -42.06 -17.23
C TYR A 787 7.96 -41.31 -18.53
N THR A 788 8.02 -42.03 -19.64
CA THR A 788 8.31 -41.46 -20.96
C THR A 788 7.10 -41.47 -21.87
N ASP A 789 6.93 -40.41 -22.66
CA ASP A 789 5.93 -40.36 -23.74
C ASP A 789 6.35 -41.18 -24.96
N SER A 790 5.50 -41.20 -25.99
CA SER A 790 5.75 -41.92 -27.24
C SER A 790 6.96 -41.41 -28.04
N THR A 791 7.49 -40.23 -27.71
CA THR A 791 8.71 -39.66 -28.30
C THR A 791 9.96 -39.99 -27.51
N GLY A 792 9.82 -40.70 -26.38
CA GLY A 792 10.92 -41.05 -25.48
C GLY A 792 11.31 -39.93 -24.50
N LYS A 793 10.54 -38.84 -24.41
CA LYS A 793 10.80 -37.75 -23.46
C LYS A 793 10.15 -38.04 -22.11
N VAL A 794 10.85 -37.69 -21.03
CA VAL A 794 10.37 -37.86 -19.66
C VAL A 794 9.33 -36.79 -19.35
N VAL A 795 8.12 -37.23 -19.03
CA VAL A 795 6.98 -36.36 -18.68
C VAL A 795 6.71 -36.34 -17.18
N ALA A 796 7.14 -37.37 -16.44
CA ALA A 796 7.06 -37.39 -14.99
C ALA A 796 8.20 -38.20 -14.36
N ILE A 797 8.62 -37.78 -13.17
CA ILE A 797 9.61 -38.47 -12.33
C ILE A 797 8.95 -38.72 -10.98
N LYS A 798 8.84 -39.99 -10.57
CA LYS A 798 8.34 -40.38 -9.24
C LYS A 798 9.49 -40.83 -8.35
N TYR A 799 9.50 -40.41 -7.08
CA TYR A 799 10.51 -40.80 -6.09
C TYR A 799 9.94 -41.00 -4.70
#